data_AF-A0A2E5VLD6-F1
#
_entry.id   AF-A0A2E5VLD6-F1
#
_cell.length_a   1.000
_cell.length_b   1.000
_cell.length_c   1.000
_cell.angle_alpha   90.00
_cell.angle_beta   90.00
_cell.angle_gamma   90.00
#
_symmetry.space_group_name_H-M   'P 1'
#
loop_
_entity.id
_entity.type
_entity.pdbx_description
1 polymer ?
#
loop_
_entity_poly.entity_id
_entity_poly.type
_entity_poly.pdbx_seq_one_letter_code
_entity_poly.pdbx_strand_id
1 'polypeptide(L)'
;MSADPRRFQTITRGCLLAVLIWLAGLPVLADKKKDGWRKRNAAVVRQFDLKTRDRVIPQTDVPLLLDPGQTYESTQLPVIDIAPGVKASIGWGEGALLEIVEMEPDSTYPVQQLAEELIILVEKGSATCSVGKREVTLKKDSILYLTPGTRRKLRAGPEGYQALEAYSPVRVDHLKLAGVSLPAGGSVGFPDQGVSPSLKAGQVYNLNEIQWAGLTGPDPNSSYRRSGAGSRLMWGKNLMLSLVRMDPNSAFPLHIHPEDQLMIALRGALVEGIMDYAYEMNGTQRHVLLQPGGMAHSAQLSEYGADALDVFWPVRPDYIAKVQKQNALYEQVIAPGTKPVKLAEGFTFSEGPTWLKGALYFSDMYFADHRNGDWTGSPQRSRLIRMEPDGRWQVLSEGMQTNGTIGSPAGNLLVCDMFGHRVIEMDPDTGDVLGVALDRVDGKAIDGPNDLVMDSRGGMYVTDPQFTPEAQKNQPGKQVYYVPAQGNPRVVIQAGEYAMPNGVEVSPDGKTFYVNNTWFQPGENFVWAYDIQSDGSLTGKRKFASLNLTAEVLNDERPGFRFDSRADGMAVDTDGRIYVCTLSGVQVFDRTGVYVGTIWCPQYPVSCTFGGDLGDVLYMVGESSAWSIQTRVTGFRVPSGLN
;
A
#
# COMPACT_ATOMS: atom_id res chain seq x y z
N MET A 1 1.53 -36.72 -2.95
CA MET A 1 2.01 -37.24 -4.26
C MET A 1 3.33 -36.55 -4.58
N SER A 2 4.38 -37.31 -4.85
CA SER A 2 5.77 -36.84 -5.00
C SER A 2 5.93 -35.95 -6.24
N ALA A 3 6.42 -34.73 -6.06
CA ALA A 3 6.69 -33.78 -7.14
C ALA A 3 8.10 -34.01 -7.73
N ASP A 4 8.15 -34.12 -9.06
CA ASP A 4 9.33 -34.30 -9.91
C ASP A 4 10.10 -32.96 -10.06
N PRO A 5 11.41 -32.89 -9.76
CA PRO A 5 12.18 -31.64 -9.70
C PRO A 5 12.67 -31.10 -11.07
N ARG A 6 12.10 -31.49 -12.21
CA ARG A 6 12.62 -31.10 -13.55
C ARG A 6 11.67 -30.25 -14.38
N ARG A 7 11.36 -29.02 -13.93
CA ARG A 7 10.86 -27.92 -14.79
C ARG A 7 11.25 -26.53 -14.29
N PHE A 8 12.53 -26.18 -14.35
CA PHE A 8 13.01 -24.80 -14.25
C PHE A 8 14.06 -24.53 -15.32
N GLN A 9 13.63 -24.36 -16.57
CA GLN A 9 14.47 -23.79 -17.62
C GLN A 9 13.62 -23.04 -18.63
N THR A 10 13.40 -21.74 -18.42
CA THR A 10 13.44 -20.69 -19.46
C THR A 10 13.10 -19.32 -18.86
N ILE A 11 14.10 -18.56 -18.40
CA ILE A 11 14.04 -17.09 -18.37
C ILE A 11 15.41 -16.56 -18.84
N THR A 12 15.31 -15.48 -19.60
CA THR A 12 16.20 -14.88 -20.59
C THR A 12 17.59 -14.45 -20.11
N ARG A 13 18.54 -14.57 -21.05
CA ARG A 13 19.94 -14.13 -21.01
C ARG A 13 20.01 -12.62 -20.72
N GLY A 14 20.28 -12.24 -19.48
CA GLY A 14 20.50 -10.85 -19.07
C GLY A 14 20.97 -10.69 -17.62
N CYS A 15 20.63 -11.63 -16.74
CA CYS A 15 20.98 -11.57 -15.31
C CYS A 15 21.97 -12.65 -14.84
N LEU A 16 22.68 -13.29 -15.78
CA LEU A 16 23.43 -14.53 -15.54
C LEU A 16 24.82 -14.36 -14.89
N LEU A 17 25.18 -13.17 -14.38
CA LEU A 17 26.48 -12.99 -13.70
C LEU A 17 26.43 -13.04 -12.17
N ALA A 18 25.26 -13.18 -11.53
CA ALA A 18 25.16 -13.25 -10.06
C ALA A 18 24.75 -14.63 -9.51
N VAL A 19 24.39 -15.61 -10.36
CA VAL A 19 23.83 -16.91 -9.93
C VAL A 19 24.57 -18.09 -10.58
N LEU A 20 25.91 -18.06 -10.57
CA LEU A 20 26.75 -19.18 -11.06
C LEU A 20 27.66 -19.77 -9.98
N ILE A 21 27.25 -19.69 -8.72
CA ILE A 21 27.91 -20.43 -7.63
C ILE A 21 26.85 -21.32 -6.96
N TRP A 22 26.38 -22.37 -7.64
CA TRP A 22 25.78 -23.53 -6.97
C TRP A 22 26.02 -24.80 -7.78
N LEU A 23 26.35 -25.88 -7.06
CA LEU A 23 26.71 -27.25 -7.49
C LEU A 23 28.21 -27.57 -7.68
N ALA A 24 29.02 -27.30 -6.66
CA ALA A 24 30.09 -28.22 -6.29
C ALA A 24 30.30 -28.15 -4.77
N GLY A 25 29.76 -29.15 -4.06
CA GLY A 25 29.99 -29.31 -2.63
C GLY A 25 31.47 -29.58 -2.36
N LEU A 26 32.13 -28.67 -1.66
CA LEU A 26 33.33 -28.94 -0.89
C LEU A 26 33.14 -28.30 0.50
N PRO A 27 33.29 -29.07 1.59
CA PRO A 27 33.19 -28.52 2.93
C PRO A 27 34.47 -27.74 3.22
N VAL A 28 34.44 -26.43 3.01
CA VAL A 28 35.51 -25.55 3.51
C VAL A 28 35.14 -25.19 4.94
N LEU A 29 35.97 -25.67 5.87
CA LEU A 29 35.92 -25.36 7.30
C LEU A 29 35.71 -23.85 7.52
N ALA A 30 34.56 -23.50 8.12
CA ALA A 30 34.24 -22.14 8.50
C ALA A 30 35.28 -21.64 9.53
N ASP A 31 36.11 -20.67 9.12
CA ASP A 31 36.96 -19.94 10.05
C ASP A 31 36.08 -18.99 10.86
N LYS A 32 35.63 -19.46 12.03
CA LYS A 32 34.68 -18.80 12.96
C LYS A 32 35.24 -17.56 13.68
N LYS A 33 36.26 -16.89 13.14
CA LYS A 33 36.81 -15.67 13.75
C LYS A 33 36.08 -14.42 13.24
N LYS A 34 35.90 -13.42 14.13
CA LYS A 34 35.27 -12.10 13.86
C LYS A 34 35.76 -11.41 12.57
N ASP A 35 36.96 -11.73 12.07
CA ASP A 35 37.56 -11.14 10.87
C ASP A 35 37.43 -11.97 9.58
N GLY A 36 36.97 -13.23 9.67
CA GLY A 36 36.91 -14.13 8.52
C GLY A 36 35.93 -13.66 7.43
N TRP A 37 34.79 -13.09 7.85
CA TRP A 37 33.81 -12.54 6.91
C TRP A 37 34.30 -11.26 6.23
N ARG A 38 35.05 -10.39 6.92
CA ARG A 38 35.56 -9.13 6.33
C ARG A 38 36.45 -9.39 5.11
N LYS A 39 37.28 -10.44 5.15
CA LYS A 39 38.12 -10.84 4.02
C LYS A 39 37.29 -11.34 2.83
N ARG A 40 36.26 -12.17 3.08
CA ARG A 40 35.33 -12.64 2.06
C ARG A 40 34.55 -11.49 1.44
N ASN A 41 34.01 -10.60 2.28
CA ASN A 41 33.33 -9.40 1.86
C ASN A 41 34.18 -8.52 0.95
N ALA A 42 35.45 -8.28 1.30
CA ALA A 42 36.37 -7.51 0.47
C ALA A 42 36.63 -8.15 -0.90
N ALA A 43 36.51 -9.48 -1.03
CA ALA A 43 36.57 -10.15 -2.33
C ALA A 43 35.30 -9.87 -3.14
N VAL A 44 34.11 -10.00 -2.54
CA VAL A 44 32.82 -9.70 -3.19
C VAL A 44 32.73 -8.24 -3.62
N VAL A 45 33.07 -7.30 -2.74
CA VAL A 45 33.08 -5.87 -3.03
C VAL A 45 33.96 -5.55 -4.24
N ARG A 46 35.16 -6.14 -4.34
CA ARG A 46 36.05 -5.97 -5.50
C ARG A 46 35.54 -6.65 -6.76
N GLN A 47 34.96 -7.85 -6.63
CA GLN A 47 34.46 -8.62 -7.75
C GLN A 47 33.29 -7.92 -8.45
N PHE A 48 32.39 -7.31 -7.68
CA PHE A 48 31.18 -6.67 -8.18
C PHE A 48 31.26 -5.14 -8.23
N ASP A 49 32.45 -4.56 -7.96
CA ASP A 49 32.69 -3.11 -7.94
C ASP A 49 31.65 -2.34 -7.10
N LEU A 50 31.37 -2.85 -5.90
CA LEU A 50 30.32 -2.29 -5.04
C LEU A 50 30.75 -0.93 -4.48
N LYS A 51 29.88 0.07 -4.65
CA LYS A 51 30.10 1.42 -4.12
C LYS A 51 29.78 1.48 -2.63
N THR A 52 30.77 1.86 -1.83
CA THR A 52 30.61 2.09 -0.38
C THR A 52 30.37 3.57 -0.09
N ARG A 53 29.69 3.85 1.03
CA ARG A 53 29.60 5.21 1.60
C ARG A 53 30.55 5.32 2.78
N ASP A 54 31.34 6.38 2.82
CA ASP A 54 32.15 6.70 3.98
C ASP A 54 31.26 7.29 5.08
N ARG A 55 31.20 6.61 6.22
CA ARG A 55 30.50 7.08 7.41
C ARG A 55 31.22 6.61 8.66
N VAL A 56 31.42 7.52 9.61
CA VAL A 56 31.89 7.16 10.95
C VAL A 56 30.72 6.53 11.70
N ILE A 57 30.84 5.25 12.01
CA ILE A 57 29.87 4.51 12.81
C ILE A 57 30.27 4.63 14.29
N PRO A 58 29.35 5.02 15.18
CA PRO A 58 29.66 5.05 16.61
C PRO A 58 30.13 3.68 17.11
N GLN A 59 30.93 3.66 18.16
CA GLN A 59 31.42 2.41 18.76
C GLN A 59 30.67 2.16 20.07
N THR A 60 30.37 0.90 20.35
CA THR A 60 29.76 0.45 21.61
C THR A 60 30.48 -0.79 22.14
N ASP A 61 30.25 -1.12 23.41
CA ASP A 61 30.82 -2.32 24.04
C ASP A 61 29.80 -3.47 24.13
N VAL A 62 28.79 -3.47 23.25
CA VAL A 62 27.69 -4.45 23.28
C VAL A 62 28.16 -5.80 22.74
N PRO A 63 28.09 -6.89 23.53
CA PRO A 63 28.36 -8.23 23.01
C PRO A 63 27.28 -8.64 22.02
N LEU A 64 27.67 -9.08 20.81
CA LEU A 64 26.73 -9.59 19.82
C LEU A 64 26.30 -11.02 20.15
N LEU A 65 25.00 -11.30 20.02
CA LEU A 65 24.43 -12.65 20.12
C LEU A 65 24.47 -13.38 18.78
N LEU A 66 24.07 -12.69 17.72
CA LEU A 66 23.92 -13.26 16.38
C LEU A 66 25.27 -13.25 15.67
N ASP A 67 25.65 -14.38 15.07
CA ASP A 67 26.83 -14.42 14.22
C ASP A 67 26.57 -13.52 12.98
N PRO A 68 27.50 -12.61 12.64
CA PRO A 68 27.38 -11.76 11.48
C PRO A 68 27.01 -12.53 10.20
N GLY A 69 25.92 -12.13 9.55
CA GLY A 69 25.52 -12.70 8.27
C GLY A 69 24.82 -14.06 8.34
N GLN A 70 24.51 -14.59 9.54
CA GLN A 70 23.77 -15.84 9.70
C GLN A 70 22.29 -15.60 10.02
N THR A 71 21.44 -16.48 9.49
CA THR A 71 19.99 -16.46 9.71
C THR A 71 19.57 -17.37 10.86
N TYR A 72 18.60 -16.93 11.65
CA TYR A 72 18.04 -17.67 12.79
C TYR A 72 16.50 -17.63 12.73
N GLU A 73 15.82 -18.66 13.22
CA GLU A 73 14.38 -18.58 13.50
C GLU A 73 14.15 -17.67 14.72
N SER A 74 13.05 -16.92 14.77
CA SER A 74 12.79 -16.03 15.91
C SER A 74 12.65 -16.80 17.24
N THR A 75 12.30 -18.08 17.18
CA THR A 75 12.22 -19.01 18.33
C THR A 75 13.57 -19.29 18.98
N GLN A 76 14.67 -19.00 18.27
CA GLN A 76 16.04 -19.16 18.77
C GLN A 76 16.55 -17.89 19.48
N LEU A 77 15.79 -16.78 19.43
CA LEU A 77 16.13 -15.58 20.17
C LEU A 77 15.87 -15.76 21.68
N PRO A 78 16.68 -15.13 22.55
CA PRO A 78 16.41 -15.08 23.98
C PRO A 78 15.02 -14.52 24.26
N VAL A 79 14.27 -15.23 25.10
CA VAL A 79 12.98 -14.80 25.62
C VAL A 79 13.18 -14.32 27.05
N ILE A 80 12.72 -13.11 27.34
CA ILE A 80 12.77 -12.50 28.67
C ILE A 80 11.36 -12.37 29.26
N ASP A 81 11.23 -12.68 30.54
CA ASP A 81 10.03 -12.40 31.32
C ASP A 81 10.13 -10.98 31.92
N ILE A 82 9.31 -10.05 31.43
CA ILE A 82 9.33 -8.64 31.87
C ILE A 82 8.42 -8.47 33.09
N ALA A 83 7.23 -9.08 33.05
CA ALA A 83 6.23 -9.06 34.11
C ALA A 83 5.26 -10.23 33.91
N PRO A 84 4.37 -10.55 34.89
CA PRO A 84 3.34 -11.57 34.70
C PRO A 84 2.49 -11.30 33.45
N GLY A 85 2.50 -12.24 32.50
CA GLY A 85 1.77 -12.13 31.23
C GLY A 85 2.39 -11.14 30.23
N VAL A 86 3.67 -10.77 30.40
CA VAL A 86 4.42 -9.88 29.49
C VAL A 86 5.79 -10.48 29.22
N LYS A 87 6.02 -10.89 27.97
CA LYS A 87 7.28 -11.47 27.51
C LYS A 87 7.81 -10.70 26.30
N ALA A 88 9.11 -10.83 26.06
CA ALA A 88 9.71 -10.34 24.82
C ALA A 88 10.77 -11.31 24.29
N SER A 89 10.75 -11.57 22.99
CA SER A 89 11.89 -12.16 22.28
C SER A 89 12.79 -11.03 21.78
N ILE A 90 14.09 -11.08 22.08
CA ILE A 90 14.99 -9.95 21.82
C ILE A 90 16.17 -10.33 20.90
N GLY A 91 16.47 -9.45 19.94
CA GLY A 91 17.66 -9.52 19.08
C GLY A 91 18.31 -8.15 18.97
N TRP A 92 19.63 -8.07 18.81
CA TRP A 92 20.32 -6.78 18.81
C TRP A 92 21.59 -6.77 17.95
N GLY A 93 21.91 -5.57 17.46
CA GLY A 93 23.20 -5.22 16.86
C GLY A 93 24.05 -4.38 17.82
N GLU A 94 25.03 -3.64 17.30
CA GLU A 94 25.95 -2.87 18.16
C GLU A 94 25.25 -1.67 18.84
N GLY A 95 24.25 -1.05 18.19
CA GLY A 95 23.59 0.14 18.75
C GLY A 95 22.07 0.18 18.68
N ALA A 96 21.43 -0.88 18.19
CA ALA A 96 19.96 -1.02 18.23
C ALA A 96 19.54 -2.42 18.69
N LEU A 97 18.42 -2.47 19.39
CA LEU A 97 17.80 -3.68 19.92
C LEU A 97 16.36 -3.74 19.44
N LEU A 98 15.94 -4.89 18.91
CA LEU A 98 14.58 -5.21 18.50
C LEU A 98 13.96 -6.18 19.50
N GLU A 99 12.76 -5.87 19.95
CA GLU A 99 11.92 -6.72 20.78
C GLU A 99 10.64 -7.10 20.05
N ILE A 100 10.28 -8.37 20.13
CA ILE A 100 8.95 -8.87 19.80
C ILE A 100 8.21 -9.00 21.12
N VAL A 101 7.43 -7.99 21.48
CA VAL A 101 6.67 -7.95 22.74
C VAL A 101 5.37 -8.70 22.58
N GLU A 102 5.07 -9.58 23.53
CA GLU A 102 3.82 -10.32 23.64
C GLU A 102 3.21 -10.12 25.02
N MET A 103 1.96 -9.67 25.05
CA MET A 103 1.20 -9.42 26.26
C MET A 103 -0.10 -10.22 26.23
N GLU A 104 -0.32 -11.01 27.27
CA GLU A 104 -1.59 -11.69 27.54
C GLU A 104 -2.74 -10.67 27.74
N PRO A 105 -4.00 -11.09 27.53
CA PRO A 105 -5.17 -10.26 27.82
C PRO A 105 -5.09 -9.56 29.18
N ASP A 106 -5.39 -8.26 29.19
CA ASP A 106 -5.43 -7.42 30.40
C ASP A 106 -4.12 -7.30 31.22
N SER A 107 -3.03 -7.90 30.74
CA SER A 107 -1.74 -7.85 31.42
C SER A 107 -1.16 -6.44 31.40
N THR A 108 -0.24 -6.16 32.32
CA THR A 108 0.34 -4.83 32.51
C THR A 108 1.85 -4.89 32.33
N TYR A 109 2.32 -4.13 31.34
CA TYR A 109 3.72 -3.79 31.23
C TYR A 109 4.02 -2.69 32.27
N PRO A 110 4.92 -2.91 33.24
CA PRO A 110 5.12 -2.02 34.38
C PRO A 110 5.64 -0.64 33.97
N VAL A 111 5.50 0.34 34.86
CA VAL A 111 6.02 1.70 34.61
C VAL A 111 7.53 1.65 34.41
N GLN A 112 8.00 2.16 33.28
CA GLN A 112 9.43 2.33 32.98
C GLN A 112 9.72 3.77 32.61
N GLN A 113 10.89 4.28 33.03
CA GLN A 113 11.45 5.51 32.50
C GLN A 113 12.53 5.13 31.49
N LEU A 114 12.32 5.48 30.22
CA LEU A 114 13.22 5.09 29.14
C LEU A 114 14.57 5.80 29.29
N ALA A 115 15.68 5.07 29.14
CA ALA A 115 17.01 5.68 28.95
C ALA A 115 17.34 5.85 27.46
N GLU A 116 16.62 5.10 26.62
CA GLU A 116 16.77 4.98 25.18
C GLU A 116 15.67 5.76 24.46
N GLU A 117 15.85 5.97 23.15
CA GLU A 117 14.69 6.21 22.30
C GLU A 117 14.00 4.89 21.95
N LEU A 118 12.74 4.98 21.55
CA LEU A 118 11.92 3.82 21.23
C LEU A 118 10.97 4.14 20.08
N ILE A 119 10.90 3.25 19.09
CA ILE A 119 9.83 3.20 18.10
C ILE A 119 9.04 1.91 18.28
N ILE A 120 7.72 2.04 18.48
CA ILE A 120 6.78 0.92 18.59
C ILE A 120 6.02 0.78 17.27
N LEU A 121 5.87 -0.44 16.78
CA LEU A 121 4.93 -0.84 15.75
C LEU A 121 4.02 -1.96 16.25
N VAL A 122 2.71 -1.70 16.34
CA VAL A 122 1.75 -2.70 16.81
C VAL A 122 1.31 -3.62 15.67
N GLU A 123 1.43 -4.92 15.88
CA GLU A 123 1.05 -5.94 14.90
C GLU A 123 -0.34 -6.51 15.18
N LYS A 124 -0.68 -6.72 16.46
CA LYS A 124 -1.95 -7.34 16.87
C LYS A 124 -2.48 -6.78 18.18
N GLY A 125 -3.79 -6.92 18.36
CA GLY A 125 -4.48 -6.54 19.59
C GLY A 125 -4.46 -5.03 19.82
N SER A 126 -4.54 -4.65 21.10
CA SER A 126 -4.54 -3.25 21.51
C SER A 126 -3.95 -3.08 22.89
N ALA A 127 -3.47 -1.88 23.21
CA ALA A 127 -3.04 -1.52 24.54
C ALA A 127 -3.32 -0.03 24.82
N THR A 128 -3.64 0.31 26.07
CA THR A 128 -3.51 1.69 26.54
C THR A 128 -2.07 1.95 26.94
N CYS A 129 -1.50 3.05 26.45
CA CYS A 129 -0.14 3.47 26.73
C CYS A 129 -0.16 4.81 27.45
N SER A 130 0.36 4.85 28.67
CA SER A 130 0.68 6.14 29.30
C SER A 130 1.96 6.70 28.70
N VAL A 131 1.94 7.98 28.33
CA VAL A 131 3.08 8.74 27.84
C VAL A 131 3.18 10.00 28.69
N GLY A 132 4.01 9.94 29.73
CA GLY A 132 4.04 10.97 30.77
C GLY A 132 2.71 11.06 31.52
N LYS A 133 1.97 12.16 31.34
CA LYS A 133 0.64 12.38 31.94
C LYS A 133 -0.52 12.07 31.00
N ARG A 134 -0.24 11.78 29.73
CA ARG A 134 -1.26 11.49 28.71
C ARG A 134 -1.46 9.98 28.60
N GLU A 135 -2.65 9.57 28.22
CA GLU A 135 -2.93 8.20 27.82
C GLU A 135 -3.29 8.18 26.33
N VAL A 136 -2.74 7.22 25.59
CA VAL A 136 -3.02 7.00 24.17
C VAL A 136 -3.39 5.54 23.95
N THR A 137 -4.26 5.28 22.97
CA THR A 137 -4.61 3.90 22.57
C THR A 137 -3.74 3.49 21.40
N LEU A 138 -3.10 2.33 21.55
CA LEU A 138 -2.36 1.65 20.50
C LEU A 138 -3.18 0.43 20.04
N LYS A 139 -3.27 0.23 18.73
CA LYS A 139 -3.95 -0.90 18.07
C LYS A 139 -3.14 -1.33 16.85
N LYS A 140 -3.47 -2.44 16.19
CA LYS A 140 -2.84 -2.84 14.90
C LYS A 140 -2.57 -1.62 13.99
N ASP A 141 -1.38 -1.58 13.41
CA ASP A 141 -0.84 -0.50 12.57
C ASP A 141 -0.55 0.83 13.30
N SER A 142 -0.66 0.89 14.62
CA SER A 142 -0.24 2.07 15.38
C SER A 142 1.28 2.14 15.48
N ILE A 143 1.80 3.35 15.28
CA ILE A 143 3.20 3.69 15.47
C ILE A 143 3.32 4.75 16.55
N LEU A 144 4.27 4.57 17.47
CA LEU A 144 4.59 5.54 18.52
C LEU A 144 6.10 5.70 18.65
N TYR A 145 6.57 6.95 18.59
CA TYR A 145 7.95 7.31 18.91
C TYR A 145 8.04 7.94 20.29
N LEU A 146 8.93 7.45 21.14
CA LEU A 146 9.22 7.97 22.48
C LEU A 146 10.70 8.29 22.62
N THR A 147 11.03 9.32 23.40
CA THR A 147 12.40 9.80 23.62
C THR A 147 12.91 9.43 25.02
N PRO A 148 14.24 9.43 25.24
CA PRO A 148 14.82 9.26 26.56
C PRO A 148 14.18 10.16 27.62
N GLY A 149 14.02 9.63 28.84
CA GLY A 149 13.35 10.28 29.97
C GLY A 149 11.82 10.12 29.98
N THR A 150 11.20 9.64 28.89
CA THR A 150 9.76 9.39 28.86
C THR A 150 9.39 8.28 29.85
N ARG A 151 8.38 8.54 30.68
CA ARG A 151 7.74 7.50 31.51
C ARG A 151 6.59 6.87 30.73
N ARG A 152 6.61 5.53 30.61
CA ARG A 152 5.54 4.76 29.98
C ARG A 152 5.07 3.58 30.82
N LYS A 153 3.83 3.17 30.58
CA LYS A 153 3.18 1.96 31.13
C LYS A 153 2.19 1.49 30.06
N LEU A 154 2.13 0.18 29.79
CA LEU A 154 1.14 -0.40 28.89
C LEU A 154 0.17 -1.27 29.67
N ARG A 155 -1.10 -1.27 29.26
CA ARG A 155 -2.07 -2.29 29.65
C ARG A 155 -2.67 -2.89 28.39
N ALA A 156 -2.53 -4.20 28.22
CA ALA A 156 -3.12 -4.89 27.08
C ALA A 156 -4.65 -4.83 27.14
N GLY A 157 -5.27 -4.83 25.97
CA GLY A 157 -6.70 -5.00 25.79
C GLY A 157 -7.14 -6.45 26.03
N PRO A 158 -8.44 -6.73 25.84
CA PRO A 158 -9.03 -8.05 26.10
C PRO A 158 -8.56 -9.15 25.14
N GLU A 159 -8.01 -8.79 23.98
CA GLU A 159 -7.46 -9.73 23.00
C GLU A 159 -5.92 -9.88 23.11
N GLY A 160 -5.33 -9.29 24.15
CA GLY A 160 -3.87 -9.19 24.28
C GLY A 160 -3.27 -8.09 23.39
N TYR A 161 -1.94 -8.11 23.28
CA TYR A 161 -1.17 -7.12 22.52
C TYR A 161 0.14 -7.73 22.00
N GLN A 162 0.47 -7.48 20.73
CA GLN A 162 1.75 -7.84 20.13
C GLN A 162 2.34 -6.65 19.36
N ALA A 163 3.62 -6.35 19.58
CA ALA A 163 4.31 -5.26 18.91
C ALA A 163 5.80 -5.55 18.68
N LEU A 164 6.34 -4.91 17.65
CA LEU A 164 7.77 -4.77 17.42
C LEU A 164 8.24 -3.46 18.06
N GLU A 165 9.16 -3.53 19.00
CA GLU A 165 9.73 -2.38 19.69
C GLU A 165 11.22 -2.29 19.40
N ALA A 166 11.65 -1.17 18.81
CA ALA A 166 13.06 -0.93 18.49
C ALA A 166 13.62 0.18 19.37
N TYR A 167 14.77 -0.09 19.99
CA TYR A 167 15.43 0.79 20.95
C TYR A 167 16.81 1.19 20.47
N SER A 168 17.20 2.43 20.76
CA SER A 168 18.58 2.88 20.57
C SER A 168 18.95 4.00 21.58
N PRO A 169 20.03 3.86 22.37
CA PRO A 169 20.92 2.69 22.48
C PRO A 169 20.21 1.37 22.85
N VAL A 170 20.94 0.26 22.88
CA VAL A 170 20.36 -1.04 23.30
C VAL A 170 19.93 -1.02 24.77
N ARG A 171 18.86 -1.77 25.09
CA ARG A 171 18.28 -1.87 26.45
C ARG A 171 19.14 -2.71 27.40
N VAL A 172 19.94 -2.07 28.25
CA VAL A 172 20.88 -2.77 29.15
C VAL A 172 20.18 -3.64 30.20
N ASP A 173 19.05 -3.18 30.74
CA ASP A 173 18.26 -3.94 31.72
C ASP A 173 17.67 -5.21 31.11
N HIS A 174 17.21 -5.15 29.86
CA HIS A 174 16.68 -6.31 29.15
C HIS A 174 17.79 -7.26 28.67
N LEU A 175 18.96 -6.75 28.27
CA LEU A 175 20.14 -7.59 28.03
C LEU A 175 20.49 -8.42 29.28
N LYS A 176 20.41 -7.83 30.48
CA LYS A 176 20.65 -8.56 31.74
C LYS A 176 19.60 -9.65 31.99
N LEU A 177 18.32 -9.39 31.69
CA LEU A 177 17.28 -10.42 31.77
C LEU A 177 17.57 -11.59 30.82
N ALA A 178 18.19 -11.33 29.67
CA ALA A 178 18.68 -12.36 28.75
C ALA A 178 20.02 -13.00 29.15
N GLY A 179 20.56 -12.69 30.34
CA GLY A 179 21.83 -13.23 30.83
C GLY A 179 23.08 -12.59 30.23
N VAL A 180 22.95 -11.47 29.53
CA VAL A 180 24.06 -10.75 28.89
C VAL A 180 24.52 -9.58 29.77
N SER A 181 25.82 -9.50 30.02
CA SER A 181 26.45 -8.38 30.74
C SER A 181 27.43 -7.65 29.84
N LEU A 182 27.48 -6.33 29.99
CA LEU A 182 28.51 -5.51 29.34
C LEU A 182 29.89 -5.82 29.94
N PRO A 183 30.98 -5.64 29.16
CA PRO A 183 32.33 -5.62 29.70
C PRO A 183 32.47 -4.62 30.86
N ALA A 184 33.43 -4.85 31.76
CA ALA A 184 33.68 -3.93 32.86
C ALA A 184 34.02 -2.52 32.33
N GLY A 185 33.22 -1.52 32.72
CA GLY A 185 33.34 -0.15 32.22
C GLY A 185 32.77 0.09 30.82
N GLY A 186 32.14 -0.92 30.21
CA GLY A 186 31.56 -0.82 28.87
C GLY A 186 30.35 0.13 28.81
N SER A 187 30.22 0.81 27.66
CA SER A 187 29.15 1.76 27.39
C SER A 187 28.30 1.33 26.19
N VAL A 188 26.99 1.57 26.30
CA VAL A 188 26.06 1.53 25.16
C VAL A 188 25.79 2.92 24.58
N GLY A 189 26.16 3.97 25.33
CA GLY A 189 25.94 5.35 24.92
C GLY A 189 26.94 5.79 23.87
N PHE A 190 26.45 6.58 22.91
CA PHE A 190 27.22 7.19 21.84
C PHE A 190 26.76 8.64 21.61
N PRO A 191 27.57 9.49 20.97
CA PRO A 191 27.21 10.89 20.68
C PRO A 191 25.95 11.02 19.81
N ASP A 192 25.25 12.16 19.94
CA ASP A 192 24.15 12.52 19.04
C ASP A 192 24.64 12.53 17.59
N GLN A 193 23.89 11.87 16.71
CA GLN A 193 24.22 11.70 15.30
C GLN A 193 23.77 12.87 14.42
N GLY A 194 23.12 13.89 15.01
CA GLY A 194 22.69 15.10 14.32
C GLY A 194 21.46 14.89 13.42
N VAL A 195 20.69 13.83 13.66
CA VAL A 195 19.51 13.48 12.87
C VAL A 195 18.25 13.96 13.57
N SER A 196 17.37 14.64 12.82
CA SER A 196 16.03 14.99 13.31
C SER A 196 15.07 13.82 13.10
N PRO A 197 14.25 13.43 14.11
CA PRO A 197 13.28 12.36 13.96
C PRO A 197 12.23 12.64 12.88
N SER A 198 11.75 11.59 12.20
CA SER A 198 10.62 11.71 11.26
C SER A 198 9.26 11.75 11.96
N LEU A 199 9.21 11.34 13.23
CA LEU A 199 7.98 11.23 14.03
C LEU A 199 8.02 12.23 15.19
N LYS A 200 6.89 12.87 15.47
CA LYS A 200 6.73 13.66 16.70
C LYS A 200 6.60 12.74 17.91
N ALA A 201 7.42 12.97 18.92
CA ALA A 201 7.41 12.16 20.14
C ALA A 201 6.03 12.19 20.85
N GLY A 202 5.57 11.04 21.30
CA GLY A 202 4.29 10.88 22.02
C GLY A 202 3.03 10.99 21.17
N GLN A 203 3.15 11.19 19.85
CA GLN A 203 2.03 11.17 18.92
C GLN A 203 1.87 9.78 18.31
N VAL A 204 0.62 9.29 18.26
CA VAL A 204 0.27 8.05 17.57
C VAL A 204 0.01 8.34 16.10
N TYR A 205 0.62 7.53 15.23
CA TYR A 205 0.41 7.53 13.79
C TYR A 205 -0.20 6.20 13.37
N ASN A 206 -0.94 6.17 12.26
CA ASN A 206 -1.26 4.91 11.58
C ASN A 206 -0.17 4.64 10.53
N LEU A 207 0.30 3.40 10.42
CA LEU A 207 1.30 2.99 9.44
C LEU A 207 0.92 3.38 8.00
N ASN A 208 -0.37 3.35 7.68
CA ASN A 208 -0.86 3.69 6.34
C ASN A 208 -0.82 5.19 6.02
N GLU A 209 -0.62 6.05 7.03
CA GLU A 209 -0.36 7.49 6.81
C GLU A 209 1.08 7.75 6.33
N ILE A 210 1.99 6.78 6.50
CA ILE A 210 3.38 6.89 6.05
C ILE A 210 3.47 6.45 4.58
N GLN A 211 4.00 7.35 3.75
CA GLN A 211 4.12 7.14 2.30
C GLN A 211 5.17 6.07 1.97
N TRP A 212 4.90 5.34 0.87
CA TRP A 212 5.85 4.37 0.33
C TRP A 212 7.00 5.08 -0.39
N ALA A 213 8.24 4.81 0.03
CA ALA A 213 9.45 5.26 -0.67
C ALA A 213 10.03 4.10 -1.50
N GLY A 214 10.30 4.35 -2.78
CA GLY A 214 10.99 3.37 -3.65
C GLY A 214 12.45 3.16 -3.24
N LEU A 215 12.79 1.94 -2.84
CA LEU A 215 14.16 1.57 -2.47
C LEU A 215 14.99 1.19 -3.70
N THR A 216 14.40 0.47 -4.66
CA THR A 216 15.05 0.10 -5.93
C THR A 216 14.63 1.02 -7.07
N GLY A 217 15.41 0.99 -8.16
CA GLY A 217 15.01 1.65 -9.41
C GLY A 217 13.87 0.88 -10.09
N PRO A 218 13.07 1.55 -10.96
CA PRO A 218 12.12 0.84 -11.79
C PRO A 218 12.83 -0.09 -12.77
N ASP A 219 12.17 -1.19 -13.15
CA ASP A 219 12.66 -2.05 -14.22
C ASP A 219 12.75 -1.24 -15.53
N PRO A 220 13.94 -1.10 -16.14
CA PRO A 220 14.11 -0.31 -17.36
C PRO A 220 13.35 -0.88 -18.57
N ASN A 221 12.92 -2.14 -18.53
CA ASN A 221 12.15 -2.78 -19.60
C ASN A 221 10.64 -2.64 -19.43
N SER A 222 10.19 -2.12 -18.29
CA SER A 222 8.78 -1.93 -18.01
C SER A 222 8.24 -0.66 -18.67
N SER A 223 7.00 -0.71 -19.18
CA SER A 223 6.29 0.48 -19.66
C SER A 223 5.83 1.42 -18.54
N TYR A 224 5.84 0.93 -17.29
CA TYR A 224 5.48 1.69 -16.08
C TYR A 224 6.69 1.88 -15.17
N ARG A 225 6.68 2.95 -14.36
CA ARG A 225 7.82 3.31 -13.50
C ARG A 225 7.49 3.07 -12.02
N ARG A 226 7.72 1.85 -11.53
CA ARG A 226 7.54 1.47 -10.12
C ARG A 226 8.74 0.69 -9.59
N SER A 227 9.13 0.99 -8.35
CA SER A 227 10.12 0.21 -7.59
C SER A 227 9.55 -1.16 -7.21
N GLY A 228 10.30 -2.24 -7.43
CA GLY A 228 9.93 -3.59 -6.96
C GLY A 228 10.06 -3.78 -5.44
N ALA A 229 10.75 -2.87 -4.76
CA ALA A 229 10.88 -2.81 -3.31
C ALA A 229 10.48 -1.43 -2.80
N GLY A 230 9.31 -1.31 -2.18
CA GLY A 230 8.85 -0.09 -1.52
C GLY A 230 9.02 -0.21 -0.01
N SER A 231 9.32 0.88 0.69
CA SER A 231 9.38 0.86 2.16
C SER A 231 8.63 2.02 2.79
N ARG A 232 7.96 1.75 3.91
CA ARG A 232 7.52 2.77 4.85
C ARG A 232 8.65 3.00 5.85
N LEU A 233 9.28 4.15 5.71
CA LEU A 233 10.47 4.53 6.46
C LEU A 233 10.12 5.50 7.58
N MET A 234 10.63 5.24 8.78
CA MET A 234 10.49 6.12 9.93
C MET A 234 11.73 6.03 10.82
N TRP A 235 12.10 7.11 11.48
CA TRP A 235 13.33 7.15 12.28
C TRP A 235 13.22 8.09 13.47
N GLY A 236 13.97 7.72 14.51
CA GLY A 236 14.28 8.56 15.66
C GLY A 236 15.54 9.37 15.42
N LYS A 237 16.33 9.61 16.47
CA LYS A 237 17.64 10.27 16.37
C LYS A 237 18.77 9.29 16.02
N ASN A 238 18.64 8.04 16.43
CA ASN A 238 19.72 7.06 16.42
C ASN A 238 19.40 5.85 15.52
N LEU A 239 18.13 5.43 15.45
CA LEU A 239 17.69 4.27 14.66
C LEU A 239 16.62 4.61 13.61
N MET A 240 16.59 3.82 12.55
CA MET A 240 15.57 3.85 11.50
C MET A 240 14.90 2.49 11.33
N LEU A 241 13.58 2.49 11.19
CA LEU A 241 12.81 1.33 10.75
C LEU A 241 12.47 1.47 9.27
N SER A 242 12.70 0.38 8.53
CA SER A 242 12.27 0.19 7.16
C SER A 242 11.32 -1.00 7.11
N LEU A 243 10.02 -0.71 6.98
CA LEU A 243 9.04 -1.74 6.66
C LEU A 243 9.00 -1.91 5.15
N VAL A 244 9.89 -2.77 4.66
CA VAL A 244 10.03 -3.04 3.24
C VAL A 244 9.01 -4.09 2.80
N ARG A 245 8.33 -3.78 1.69
CA ARG A 245 7.51 -4.71 0.91
C ARG A 245 8.18 -4.90 -0.44
N MET A 246 8.48 -6.15 -0.75
CA MET A 246 9.07 -6.56 -2.01
C MET A 246 8.07 -7.38 -2.79
N ASP A 247 7.87 -6.98 -4.05
CA ASP A 247 6.88 -7.58 -4.92
C ASP A 247 7.24 -9.05 -5.27
N PRO A 248 6.23 -9.87 -5.61
CA PRO A 248 6.45 -11.18 -6.22
C PRO A 248 7.50 -11.20 -7.33
N ASN A 249 8.40 -12.19 -7.28
CA ASN A 249 9.45 -12.41 -8.28
C ASN A 249 10.41 -11.23 -8.51
N SER A 250 10.42 -10.25 -7.61
CA SER A 250 11.37 -9.13 -7.68
C SER A 250 12.70 -9.50 -7.01
N ALA A 251 13.66 -8.56 -7.06
CA ALA A 251 14.93 -8.69 -6.38
C ALA A 251 15.39 -7.34 -5.83
N PHE A 252 16.11 -7.41 -4.70
CA PHE A 252 16.90 -6.30 -4.19
C PHE A 252 18.36 -6.52 -4.62
N PRO A 253 18.92 -5.64 -5.46
CA PRO A 253 20.27 -5.82 -6.00
C PRO A 253 21.33 -5.94 -4.90
N LEU A 254 22.43 -6.64 -5.25
CA LEU A 254 23.61 -6.70 -4.39
C LEU A 254 24.13 -5.29 -4.13
N HIS A 255 24.23 -4.95 -2.85
CA HIS A 255 24.65 -3.64 -2.40
C HIS A 255 25.38 -3.73 -1.06
N ILE A 256 25.91 -2.60 -0.61
CA ILE A 256 26.67 -2.46 0.63
C ILE A 256 26.39 -1.09 1.23
N HIS A 257 26.29 -1.02 2.54
CA HIS A 257 26.12 0.23 3.28
C HIS A 257 26.82 0.12 4.65
N PRO A 258 27.27 1.25 5.26
CA PRO A 258 28.06 1.22 6.49
C PRO A 258 27.23 1.05 7.77
N GLU A 259 25.90 1.11 7.70
CA GLU A 259 25.02 0.96 8.85
C GLU A 259 24.79 -0.52 9.20
N ASP A 260 24.68 -0.85 10.48
CA ASP A 260 24.17 -2.14 10.91
C ASP A 260 22.71 -2.27 10.46
N GLN A 261 22.33 -3.47 10.03
CA GLN A 261 20.97 -3.84 9.68
C GLN A 261 20.58 -5.11 10.44
N LEU A 262 19.63 -4.97 11.37
CA LEU A 262 18.95 -6.10 11.99
C LEU A 262 17.61 -6.31 11.28
N MET A 263 17.51 -7.41 10.54
CA MET A 263 16.35 -7.75 9.72
C MET A 263 15.49 -8.82 10.40
N ILE A 264 14.17 -8.70 10.28
CA ILE A 264 13.20 -9.75 10.57
C ILE A 264 12.22 -9.91 9.39
N ALA A 265 12.06 -11.13 8.90
CA ALA A 265 11.06 -11.45 7.90
C ALA A 265 9.67 -11.47 8.55
N LEU A 266 8.70 -10.76 7.97
CA LEU A 266 7.34 -10.63 8.48
C LEU A 266 6.32 -11.42 7.65
N ARG A 267 6.58 -11.54 6.35
CA ARG A 267 5.65 -12.14 5.39
C ARG A 267 6.40 -12.78 4.24
N GLY A 268 5.83 -13.84 3.66
CA GLY A 268 6.33 -14.43 2.42
C GLY A 268 7.68 -15.13 2.62
N ALA A 269 8.40 -15.31 1.51
CA ALA A 269 9.69 -15.99 1.50
C ALA A 269 10.65 -15.32 0.52
N LEU A 270 11.92 -15.28 0.93
CA LEU A 270 13.02 -14.71 0.18
C LEU A 270 14.27 -15.57 0.31
N VAL A 271 15.18 -15.41 -0.64
CA VAL A 271 16.57 -15.84 -0.52
C VAL A 271 17.41 -14.60 -0.30
N GLU A 272 18.01 -14.50 0.89
CA GLU A 272 18.92 -13.43 1.26
C GLU A 272 20.35 -13.83 0.85
N GLY A 273 20.92 -13.12 -0.10
CA GLY A 273 22.32 -13.26 -0.47
C GLY A 273 23.19 -12.47 0.50
N ILE A 274 24.14 -13.14 1.15
CA ILE A 274 25.08 -12.56 2.11
C ILE A 274 26.51 -12.83 1.63
N MET A 275 27.15 -11.81 1.06
CA MET A 275 28.45 -11.92 0.40
C MET A 275 28.45 -13.04 -0.67
N ASP A 276 29.08 -14.17 -0.35
CA ASP A 276 29.27 -15.37 -1.16
C ASP A 276 28.34 -16.52 -0.76
N TYR A 277 27.37 -16.27 0.13
CA TYR A 277 26.37 -17.23 0.61
C TYR A 277 24.95 -16.79 0.25
N ALA A 278 24.02 -17.73 0.31
CA ALA A 278 22.58 -17.48 0.17
C ALA A 278 21.84 -18.25 1.27
N TYR A 279 20.88 -17.59 1.90
CA TYR A 279 20.07 -18.15 2.99
C TYR A 279 18.59 -18.01 2.67
N GLU A 280 17.84 -19.09 2.87
CA GLU A 280 16.38 -19.01 2.80
C GLU A 280 15.84 -18.34 4.05
N MET A 281 14.98 -17.35 3.88
CA MET A 281 14.27 -16.66 4.95
C MET A 281 12.77 -16.62 4.64
N ASN A 282 11.95 -16.61 5.68
CA ASN A 282 10.50 -16.54 5.52
C ASN A 282 9.83 -15.94 6.76
N GLY A 283 8.65 -15.37 6.55
CA GLY A 283 7.85 -14.71 7.59
C GLY A 283 7.15 -15.68 8.54
N THR A 284 6.92 -16.92 8.14
CA THR A 284 6.26 -17.93 9.01
C THR A 284 7.13 -18.28 10.21
N GLN A 285 8.42 -18.52 9.97
CA GLN A 285 9.45 -18.76 10.99
C GLN A 285 10.00 -17.46 11.58
N ARG A 286 9.55 -16.30 11.07
CA ARG A 286 10.08 -14.97 11.38
C ARG A 286 11.60 -14.93 11.41
N HIS A 287 12.23 -15.40 10.33
CA HIS A 287 13.67 -15.46 10.26
C HIS A 287 14.31 -14.09 10.52
N VAL A 288 15.34 -14.07 11.37
CA VAL A 288 16.10 -12.90 11.77
C VAL A 288 17.55 -13.01 11.33
N LEU A 289 18.17 -11.87 11.07
CA LEU A 289 19.55 -11.77 10.60
C LEU A 289 20.16 -10.45 11.06
N LEU A 290 21.40 -10.47 11.54
CA LEU A 290 22.22 -9.28 11.73
C LEU A 290 23.26 -9.17 10.60
N GLN A 291 23.20 -8.07 9.87
CA GLN A 291 24.19 -7.64 8.89
C GLN A 291 24.96 -6.45 9.48
N PRO A 292 26.18 -6.67 10.02
CA PRO A 292 27.00 -5.56 10.47
C PRO A 292 27.37 -4.60 9.33
N GLY A 293 27.63 -3.35 9.69
CA GLY A 293 28.05 -2.31 8.77
C GLY A 293 29.16 -2.75 7.81
N GLY A 294 28.95 -2.50 6.52
CA GLY A 294 29.88 -2.86 5.46
C GLY A 294 29.74 -4.30 4.95
N MET A 295 28.75 -5.08 5.37
CA MET A 295 28.48 -6.40 4.80
C MET A 295 27.68 -6.30 3.51
N ALA A 296 28.18 -6.86 2.41
CA ALA A 296 27.48 -6.90 1.13
C ALA A 296 26.31 -7.90 1.16
N HIS A 297 25.13 -7.49 0.69
CA HIS A 297 23.93 -8.31 0.70
C HIS A 297 22.93 -7.96 -0.42
N SER A 298 22.00 -8.88 -0.67
CA SER A 298 20.96 -8.83 -1.71
C SER A 298 19.76 -9.67 -1.30
N ALA A 299 18.61 -9.48 -1.94
CA ALA A 299 17.45 -10.34 -1.74
C ALA A 299 16.85 -10.79 -3.08
N GLN A 300 16.38 -12.02 -3.17
CA GLN A 300 15.56 -12.52 -4.27
C GLN A 300 14.23 -13.06 -3.73
N LEU A 301 13.12 -12.63 -4.32
CA LEU A 301 11.80 -12.93 -3.80
C LEU A 301 11.15 -14.09 -4.54
N SER A 302 10.39 -14.90 -3.79
CA SER A 302 9.52 -15.93 -4.35
C SER A 302 8.34 -15.31 -5.12
N GLU A 303 7.50 -16.17 -5.71
CA GLU A 303 6.22 -15.79 -6.33
C GLU A 303 5.22 -15.15 -5.34
N TYR A 304 5.52 -15.16 -4.04
CA TYR A 304 4.69 -14.55 -3.00
C TYR A 304 5.21 -13.19 -2.52
N GLY A 305 6.35 -12.75 -3.05
CA GLY A 305 7.06 -11.60 -2.51
C GLY A 305 7.50 -11.83 -1.06
N ALA A 306 7.91 -10.75 -0.40
CA ALA A 306 8.15 -10.78 1.05
C ALA A 306 7.99 -9.39 1.66
N ASP A 307 7.61 -9.36 2.94
CA ASP A 307 7.71 -8.15 3.75
C ASP A 307 8.73 -8.41 4.86
N ALA A 308 9.54 -7.40 5.17
CA ALA A 308 10.51 -7.46 6.26
C ALA A 308 10.55 -6.12 7.01
N LEU A 309 10.96 -6.18 8.27
CA LEU A 309 11.38 -5.02 9.02
C LEU A 309 12.91 -5.02 9.11
N ASP A 310 13.52 -3.97 8.58
CA ASP A 310 14.93 -3.68 8.83
C ASP A 310 15.05 -2.59 9.89
N VAL A 311 15.83 -2.86 10.94
CA VAL A 311 16.26 -1.89 11.94
C VAL A 311 17.67 -1.46 11.59
N PHE A 312 17.82 -0.24 11.09
CA PHE A 312 19.11 0.35 10.77
C PHE A 312 19.64 1.15 11.95
N TRP A 313 20.92 0.94 12.25
CA TRP A 313 21.68 1.81 13.14
C TRP A 313 23.07 2.07 12.56
N PRO A 314 23.52 3.32 12.46
CA PRO A 314 22.77 4.56 12.63
C PRO A 314 21.70 4.81 11.55
N VAL A 315 20.88 5.87 11.68
CA VAL A 315 19.86 6.25 10.68
C VAL A 315 20.47 6.46 9.28
N ARG A 316 19.91 5.87 8.22
CA ARG A 316 20.42 5.96 6.83
C ARG A 316 20.10 7.30 6.12
N PRO A 317 21.10 8.14 5.78
CA PRO A 317 20.86 9.45 5.14
C PRO A 317 20.33 9.33 3.71
N ASP A 318 20.73 8.30 2.97
CA ASP A 318 20.23 8.04 1.62
C ASP A 318 18.75 7.66 1.62
N TYR A 319 18.27 7.01 2.70
CA TYR A 319 16.85 6.69 2.89
C TYR A 319 16.06 7.92 3.34
N ILE A 320 16.62 8.80 4.16
CA ILE A 320 16.02 10.12 4.44
C ILE A 320 15.78 10.88 3.13
N ALA A 321 16.77 10.92 2.23
CA ALA A 321 16.64 11.60 0.94
C ALA A 321 15.54 11.00 0.06
N LYS A 322 15.37 9.67 0.07
CA LYS A 322 14.26 8.99 -0.64
C LYS A 322 12.90 9.39 -0.08
N VAL A 323 12.76 9.46 1.24
CA VAL A 323 11.52 9.91 1.91
C VAL A 323 11.22 11.37 1.60
N GLN A 324 12.23 12.24 1.68
CA GLN A 324 12.06 13.66 1.34
C GLN A 324 11.59 13.84 -0.11
N LYS A 325 12.17 13.08 -1.05
CA LYS A 325 11.72 13.08 -2.45
C LYS A 325 10.26 12.60 -2.58
N GLN A 326 9.90 11.51 -1.91
CA GLN A 326 8.53 10.99 -1.97
C GLN A 326 7.52 11.97 -1.36
N ASN A 327 7.83 12.54 -0.18
CA ASN A 327 6.98 13.51 0.48
C ASN A 327 6.82 14.77 -0.38
N ALA A 328 7.88 15.24 -1.04
CA ALA A 328 7.79 16.38 -1.95
C ALA A 328 6.87 16.12 -3.17
N LEU A 329 6.67 14.86 -3.58
CA LEU A 329 5.65 14.50 -4.57
C LEU A 329 4.26 14.54 -3.95
N TYR A 330 4.06 13.84 -2.83
CA TYR A 330 2.76 13.77 -2.15
C TYR A 330 2.25 15.15 -1.70
N GLU A 331 3.15 16.00 -1.22
CA GLU A 331 2.84 17.34 -0.72
C GLU A 331 2.47 18.36 -1.80
N GLN A 332 2.64 18.01 -3.09
CA GLN A 332 2.02 18.77 -4.19
C GLN A 332 0.49 18.63 -4.19
N VAL A 333 -0.01 17.51 -3.68
CA VAL A 333 -1.44 17.17 -3.70
C VAL A 333 -2.08 17.40 -2.33
N ILE A 334 -1.45 16.97 -1.25
CA ILE A 334 -2.01 17.03 0.11
C ILE A 334 -1.08 17.82 1.04
N ALA A 335 -1.60 18.82 1.74
CA ALA A 335 -0.79 19.56 2.70
C ALA A 335 -0.34 18.67 3.88
N PRO A 336 0.88 18.89 4.44
CA PRO A 336 1.37 18.13 5.58
C PRO A 336 0.38 18.13 6.76
N GLY A 337 0.04 16.94 7.25
CA GLY A 337 -0.85 16.77 8.40
C GLY A 337 -2.36 16.81 8.08
N THR A 338 -2.76 17.06 6.82
CA THR A 338 -4.15 16.93 6.39
C THR A 338 -4.57 15.46 6.42
N LYS A 339 -5.76 15.18 6.96
CA LYS A 339 -6.33 13.83 7.09
C LYS A 339 -7.75 13.80 6.52
N PRO A 340 -8.24 12.64 6.03
CA PRO A 340 -9.64 12.52 5.68
C PRO A 340 -10.58 12.74 6.86
N VAL A 341 -11.71 13.38 6.56
CA VAL A 341 -12.81 13.65 7.49
C VAL A 341 -14.01 12.82 7.07
N LYS A 342 -14.57 12.05 8.00
CA LYS A 342 -15.83 11.33 7.77
C LYS A 342 -16.97 12.34 7.74
N LEU A 343 -17.77 12.33 6.68
CA LEU A 343 -18.90 13.23 6.50
C LEU A 343 -20.23 12.57 6.90
N ALA A 344 -20.43 11.32 6.46
CA ALA A 344 -21.66 10.58 6.69
C ALA A 344 -21.39 9.08 6.81
N GLU A 345 -22.28 8.35 7.47
CA GLU A 345 -22.26 6.89 7.57
C GLU A 345 -23.68 6.32 7.60
N GLY A 346 -23.81 4.99 7.50
CA GLY A 346 -25.10 4.29 7.47
C GLY A 346 -25.54 3.81 6.08
N PHE A 347 -24.58 3.72 5.15
CA PHE A 347 -24.78 3.14 3.83
C PHE A 347 -24.46 1.64 3.82
N THR A 348 -24.82 0.94 2.74
CA THR A 348 -24.51 -0.47 2.52
C THR A 348 -23.25 -0.63 1.68
N PHE A 349 -23.25 -0.06 0.48
CA PHE A 349 -22.11 -0.06 -0.44
C PHE A 349 -22.16 1.21 -1.31
N SER A 350 -21.46 2.25 -0.88
CA SER A 350 -21.45 3.52 -1.62
C SER A 350 -20.48 3.53 -2.79
N GLU A 351 -20.93 4.02 -3.95
CA GLU A 351 -20.21 3.97 -5.24
C GLU A 351 -20.56 5.20 -6.10
N GLY A 352 -19.69 5.55 -7.06
CA GLY A 352 -20.05 6.34 -8.22
C GLY A 352 -20.28 7.82 -7.94
N PRO A 353 -19.44 8.48 -7.12
CA PRO A 353 -19.72 9.81 -6.68
C PRO A 353 -19.49 10.85 -7.79
N THR A 354 -20.37 11.84 -7.85
CA THR A 354 -20.23 13.02 -8.69
C THR A 354 -20.57 14.26 -7.91
N TRP A 355 -19.72 15.27 -8.03
CA TRP A 355 -20.05 16.61 -7.57
C TRP A 355 -20.74 17.39 -8.70
N LEU A 356 -21.93 17.93 -8.41
CA LEU A 356 -22.75 18.70 -9.35
C LEU A 356 -23.55 19.75 -8.59
N LYS A 357 -23.59 21.00 -9.07
CA LYS A 357 -24.46 22.07 -8.52
C LYS A 357 -24.41 22.19 -6.98
N GLY A 358 -23.21 22.10 -6.40
CA GLY A 358 -22.99 22.26 -4.96
C GLY A 358 -23.32 21.04 -4.09
N ALA A 359 -23.61 19.88 -4.67
CA ALA A 359 -23.90 18.66 -3.93
C ALA A 359 -23.12 17.44 -4.48
N LEU A 360 -22.91 16.46 -3.60
CA LEU A 360 -22.37 15.15 -3.95
C LEU A 360 -23.52 14.16 -4.22
N TYR A 361 -23.50 13.53 -5.39
CA TYR A 361 -24.43 12.48 -5.78
C TYR A 361 -23.69 11.15 -5.80
N PHE A 362 -24.24 10.09 -5.24
CA PHE A 362 -23.61 8.77 -5.27
C PHE A 362 -24.64 7.67 -5.05
N SER A 363 -24.36 6.46 -5.54
CA SER A 363 -25.20 5.30 -5.30
C SER A 363 -24.91 4.69 -3.93
N ASP A 364 -25.95 4.31 -3.19
CA ASP A 364 -25.86 3.34 -2.09
C ASP A 364 -26.51 2.03 -2.53
N MET A 365 -25.67 1.12 -2.98
CA MET A 365 -26.06 -0.16 -3.54
C MET A 365 -26.33 -1.17 -2.42
N TYR A 366 -27.49 -1.81 -2.46
CA TYR A 366 -27.72 -2.98 -1.63
C TYR A 366 -27.13 -4.22 -2.29
N PHE A 367 -26.35 -4.98 -1.52
CA PHE A 367 -25.94 -6.34 -1.80
C PHE A 367 -26.17 -7.20 -0.56
N ALA A 368 -26.51 -8.48 -0.74
CA ALA A 368 -26.82 -9.38 0.35
C ALA A 368 -25.65 -9.57 1.33
N ASP A 369 -24.43 -9.79 0.82
CA ASP A 369 -23.22 -9.92 1.63
C ASP A 369 -21.96 -9.69 0.76
N HIS A 370 -21.78 -8.45 0.28
CA HIS A 370 -20.64 -8.10 -0.58
C HIS A 370 -19.29 -8.37 0.07
N ARG A 371 -19.23 -8.33 1.41
CA ARG A 371 -18.01 -8.60 2.19
C ARG A 371 -17.54 -10.04 2.06
N ASN A 372 -18.47 -10.98 1.91
CA ASN A 372 -18.19 -12.39 1.65
C ASN A 372 -18.34 -12.77 0.16
N GLY A 373 -18.54 -11.79 -0.71
CA GLY A 373 -18.64 -11.99 -2.16
C GLY A 373 -20.03 -12.40 -2.65
N ASP A 374 -21.08 -12.27 -1.83
CA ASP A 374 -22.46 -12.37 -2.29
C ASP A 374 -22.94 -11.02 -2.82
N TRP A 375 -22.89 -10.90 -4.14
CA TRP A 375 -23.28 -9.71 -4.89
C TRP A 375 -24.75 -9.74 -5.33
N THR A 376 -25.60 -10.52 -4.66
CA THR A 376 -27.05 -10.52 -4.90
C THR A 376 -27.62 -9.15 -4.52
N GLY A 377 -27.96 -8.33 -5.52
CA GLY A 377 -28.47 -6.98 -5.34
C GLY A 377 -30.00 -6.90 -5.19
N SER A 378 -30.50 -5.73 -4.77
CA SER A 378 -31.94 -5.43 -4.72
C SER A 378 -32.22 -3.97 -5.06
N PRO A 379 -32.74 -3.66 -6.27
CA PRO A 379 -33.08 -2.30 -6.66
C PRO A 379 -34.04 -1.61 -5.68
N GLN A 380 -34.95 -2.35 -5.04
CA GLN A 380 -35.91 -1.83 -4.06
C GLN A 380 -35.27 -1.41 -2.73
N ARG A 381 -34.03 -1.86 -2.45
CA ARG A 381 -33.28 -1.51 -1.24
C ARG A 381 -32.09 -0.59 -1.53
N SER A 382 -31.74 -0.46 -2.80
CA SER A 382 -30.73 0.47 -3.30
C SER A 382 -31.30 1.88 -3.40
N ARG A 383 -30.42 2.87 -3.23
CA ARG A 383 -30.80 4.28 -3.15
C ARG A 383 -29.79 5.12 -3.91
N LEU A 384 -30.25 6.12 -4.66
CA LEU A 384 -29.40 7.20 -5.14
C LEU A 384 -29.42 8.34 -4.12
N ILE A 385 -28.26 8.78 -3.66
CA ILE A 385 -28.11 9.75 -2.57
C ILE A 385 -27.70 11.10 -3.14
N ARG A 386 -28.28 12.18 -2.61
CA ARG A 386 -27.80 13.57 -2.74
C ARG A 386 -27.33 14.04 -1.37
N MET A 387 -26.07 14.46 -1.27
CA MET A 387 -25.42 14.87 -0.02
C MET A 387 -24.83 16.28 -0.15
N GLU A 388 -25.14 17.11 0.84
CA GLU A 388 -24.55 18.44 1.02
C GLU A 388 -23.09 18.32 1.48
N PRO A 389 -22.24 19.34 1.25
CA PRO A 389 -20.83 19.30 1.66
C PRO A 389 -20.61 19.13 3.18
N ASP A 390 -21.62 19.44 4.00
CA ASP A 390 -21.61 19.25 5.47
C ASP A 390 -21.94 17.81 5.91
N GLY A 391 -22.25 16.90 4.97
CA GLY A 391 -22.59 15.50 5.23
C GLY A 391 -24.08 15.24 5.43
N ARG A 392 -24.96 16.26 5.44
CA ARG A 392 -26.41 16.03 5.42
C ARG A 392 -26.81 15.46 4.07
N TRP A 393 -27.60 14.40 4.07
CA TRP A 393 -27.99 13.73 2.84
C TRP A 393 -29.48 13.39 2.82
N GLN A 394 -29.99 13.19 1.60
CA GLN A 394 -31.34 12.71 1.32
C GLN A 394 -31.30 11.64 0.22
N VAL A 395 -32.33 10.80 0.18
CA VAL A 395 -32.55 9.90 -0.96
C VAL A 395 -33.13 10.72 -2.11
N LEU A 396 -32.47 10.69 -3.26
CA LEU A 396 -32.92 11.32 -4.49
C LEU A 396 -33.84 10.39 -5.28
N SER A 397 -33.50 9.10 -5.35
CA SER A 397 -34.26 8.10 -6.09
C SER A 397 -34.10 6.70 -5.48
N GLU A 398 -35.09 5.84 -5.69
CA GLU A 398 -35.15 4.45 -5.22
C GLU A 398 -35.67 3.54 -6.33
N GLY A 399 -35.50 2.22 -6.15
CA GLY A 399 -36.05 1.23 -7.09
C GLY A 399 -35.14 0.89 -8.28
N MET A 400 -33.91 1.39 -8.28
CA MET A 400 -32.87 1.12 -9.28
C MET A 400 -31.59 0.64 -8.60
N GLN A 401 -30.82 -0.21 -9.28
CA GLN A 401 -29.48 -0.58 -8.83
C GLN A 401 -28.48 0.40 -9.48
N THR A 402 -28.50 1.65 -9.04
CA THR A 402 -27.64 2.69 -9.60
C THR A 402 -26.16 2.42 -9.31
N ASN A 403 -25.25 2.98 -10.09
CA ASN A 403 -23.81 2.90 -9.89
C ASN A 403 -23.16 4.25 -10.27
N GLY A 404 -22.14 4.27 -11.12
CA GLY A 404 -21.47 5.45 -11.63
C GLY A 404 -22.43 6.57 -12.04
N THR A 405 -22.10 7.79 -11.63
CA THR A 405 -22.82 9.01 -12.00
C THR A 405 -21.86 10.01 -12.61
N ILE A 406 -22.34 10.90 -13.48
CA ILE A 406 -21.59 12.08 -13.98
C ILE A 406 -22.55 13.20 -14.39
N GLY A 407 -22.12 14.46 -14.33
CA GLY A 407 -22.93 15.59 -14.80
C GLY A 407 -23.02 15.63 -16.33
N SER A 408 -24.20 15.83 -16.89
CA SER A 408 -24.41 16.05 -18.32
C SER A 408 -24.15 17.52 -18.71
N PRO A 409 -23.91 17.84 -19.99
CA PRO A 409 -23.80 19.23 -20.46
C PRO A 409 -25.03 20.09 -20.18
N ALA A 410 -26.20 19.46 -20.01
CA ALA A 410 -27.45 20.15 -19.66
C ALA A 410 -27.55 20.45 -18.14
N GLY A 411 -26.58 20.02 -17.34
CA GLY A 411 -26.60 20.14 -15.89
C GLY A 411 -27.51 19.12 -15.21
N ASN A 412 -27.81 18.00 -15.87
CA ASN A 412 -28.52 16.85 -15.31
C ASN A 412 -27.51 15.79 -14.83
N LEU A 413 -28.00 14.71 -14.22
CA LEU A 413 -27.18 13.53 -13.90
C LEU A 413 -27.31 12.48 -14.99
N LEU A 414 -26.19 12.02 -15.51
CA LEU A 414 -26.12 10.71 -16.17
C LEU A 414 -25.85 9.66 -15.09
N VAL A 415 -26.65 8.60 -15.07
CA VAL A 415 -26.63 7.56 -14.04
C VAL A 415 -26.63 6.19 -14.69
N CYS A 416 -25.66 5.35 -14.35
CA CYS A 416 -25.68 3.93 -14.67
C CYS A 416 -26.75 3.23 -13.83
N ASP A 417 -27.80 2.69 -14.47
CA ASP A 417 -28.80 1.81 -13.86
C ASP A 417 -28.43 0.37 -14.22
N MET A 418 -27.59 -0.23 -13.38
CA MET A 418 -26.91 -1.50 -13.64
C MET A 418 -27.90 -2.63 -13.94
N PHE A 419 -28.96 -2.76 -13.14
CA PHE A 419 -29.96 -3.83 -13.32
C PHE A 419 -31.09 -3.43 -14.29
N GLY A 420 -31.19 -2.15 -14.64
CA GLY A 420 -32.07 -1.66 -15.70
C GLY A 420 -31.48 -1.78 -17.11
N HIS A 421 -30.24 -2.29 -17.25
CA HIS A 421 -29.53 -2.45 -18.54
C HIS A 421 -29.42 -1.14 -19.32
N ARG A 422 -29.16 -0.02 -18.62
CA ARG A 422 -29.19 1.33 -19.24
C ARG A 422 -28.38 2.39 -18.50
N VAL A 423 -27.97 3.42 -19.23
CA VAL A 423 -27.58 4.72 -18.69
C VAL A 423 -28.74 5.68 -18.92
N ILE A 424 -29.19 6.34 -17.85
CA ILE A 424 -30.29 7.30 -17.87
C ILE A 424 -29.80 8.72 -17.63
N GLU A 425 -30.54 9.69 -18.13
CA GLU A 425 -30.43 11.08 -17.71
C GLU A 425 -31.52 11.39 -16.67
N MET A 426 -31.16 12.04 -15.57
CA MET A 426 -32.01 12.27 -14.41
C MET A 426 -31.92 13.72 -13.93
N ASP A 427 -33.05 14.29 -13.52
CA ASP A 427 -33.09 15.60 -12.88
C ASP A 427 -32.38 15.54 -11.49
N PRO A 428 -31.38 16.40 -11.23
CA PRO A 428 -30.57 16.34 -10.01
C PRO A 428 -31.29 16.87 -8.76
N ASP A 429 -32.43 17.52 -8.92
CA ASP A 429 -33.23 18.10 -7.84
C ASP A 429 -34.43 17.20 -7.50
N THR A 430 -35.11 16.64 -8.50
CA THR A 430 -36.32 15.81 -8.29
C THR A 430 -36.06 14.31 -8.32
N GLY A 431 -34.99 13.86 -8.98
CA GLY A 431 -34.73 12.43 -9.20
C GLY A 431 -35.55 11.82 -10.36
N ASP A 432 -36.25 12.63 -11.14
CA ASP A 432 -37.05 12.17 -12.28
C ASP A 432 -36.16 11.71 -13.44
N VAL A 433 -36.52 10.57 -14.05
CA VAL A 433 -35.85 10.07 -15.25
C VAL A 433 -36.31 10.88 -16.47
N LEU A 434 -35.38 11.61 -17.06
CA LEU A 434 -35.61 12.50 -18.21
C LEU A 434 -35.47 11.77 -19.56
N GLY A 435 -34.62 10.74 -19.60
CA GLY A 435 -34.37 9.99 -20.83
C GLY A 435 -33.40 8.84 -20.66
N VAL A 436 -33.19 8.09 -21.74
CA VAL A 436 -32.21 6.99 -21.83
C VAL A 436 -31.09 7.42 -22.76
N ALA A 437 -29.86 7.48 -22.23
CA ALA A 437 -28.66 7.85 -22.96
C ALA A 437 -27.99 6.64 -23.65
N LEU A 438 -28.14 5.44 -23.07
CA LEU A 438 -27.64 4.19 -23.63
C LEU A 438 -28.45 3.01 -23.09
N ASP A 439 -28.97 2.14 -23.94
CA ASP A 439 -29.54 0.84 -23.55
C ASP A 439 -29.09 -0.30 -24.49
N ARG A 440 -28.51 0.02 -25.64
CA ARG A 440 -28.12 -0.94 -26.67
C ARG A 440 -26.79 -0.59 -27.34
N VAL A 441 -26.05 -1.62 -27.68
CA VAL A 441 -24.85 -1.57 -28.53
C VAL A 441 -24.94 -2.72 -29.54
N ASP A 442 -24.64 -2.43 -30.81
CA ASP A 442 -24.73 -3.38 -31.92
C ASP A 442 -26.09 -4.12 -31.99
N GLY A 443 -27.17 -3.40 -31.67
CA GLY A 443 -28.56 -3.88 -31.71
C GLY A 443 -28.98 -4.75 -30.50
N LYS A 444 -28.07 -5.10 -29.60
CA LYS A 444 -28.34 -5.89 -28.39
C LYS A 444 -28.41 -4.98 -27.17
N ALA A 445 -29.19 -5.37 -26.17
CA ALA A 445 -29.17 -4.67 -24.88
C ALA A 445 -27.75 -4.74 -24.29
N ILE A 446 -27.32 -3.69 -23.59
CA ILE A 446 -26.15 -3.81 -22.71
C ILE A 446 -26.50 -4.69 -21.51
N ASP A 447 -25.52 -5.09 -20.71
CA ASP A 447 -25.79 -5.88 -19.50
C ASP A 447 -25.81 -4.95 -18.27
N GLY A 448 -24.66 -4.70 -17.64
CA GLY A 448 -24.61 -3.96 -16.39
C GLY A 448 -23.67 -2.78 -16.49
N PRO A 449 -24.10 -1.59 -16.94
CA PRO A 449 -23.26 -0.41 -16.93
C PRO A 449 -22.80 -0.11 -15.50
N ASN A 450 -21.51 0.16 -15.33
CA ASN A 450 -20.88 0.37 -14.02
C ASN A 450 -20.41 1.82 -13.92
N ASP A 451 -19.23 2.12 -14.45
CA ASP A 451 -18.64 3.46 -14.42
C ASP A 451 -18.70 4.15 -15.79
N LEU A 452 -18.68 5.48 -15.78
CA LEU A 452 -18.70 6.30 -16.98
C LEU A 452 -17.89 7.58 -16.87
N VAL A 453 -17.33 8.02 -18.00
CA VAL A 453 -16.63 9.30 -18.12
C VAL A 453 -16.98 9.97 -19.44
N MET A 454 -17.13 11.29 -19.42
CA MET A 454 -17.37 12.08 -20.62
C MET A 454 -16.07 12.57 -21.27
N ASP A 455 -16.11 12.72 -22.60
CA ASP A 455 -15.05 13.37 -23.36
C ASP A 455 -15.41 14.82 -23.72
N SER A 456 -14.40 15.61 -24.13
CA SER A 456 -14.58 17.01 -24.48
C SER A 456 -15.37 17.26 -25.77
N ARG A 457 -15.73 16.19 -26.50
CA ARG A 457 -16.57 16.24 -27.71
C ARG A 457 -18.05 15.97 -27.39
N GLY A 458 -18.38 15.77 -26.12
CA GLY A 458 -19.73 15.47 -25.64
C GLY A 458 -20.13 14.00 -25.78
N GLY A 459 -19.19 13.11 -26.12
CA GLY A 459 -19.40 11.67 -26.02
C GLY A 459 -19.12 11.16 -24.60
N MET A 460 -19.39 9.88 -24.36
CA MET A 460 -19.05 9.20 -23.10
C MET A 460 -18.52 7.79 -23.32
N TYR A 461 -17.59 7.39 -22.46
CA TYR A 461 -17.16 6.00 -22.31
C TYR A 461 -17.91 5.37 -21.14
N VAL A 462 -18.35 4.12 -21.29
CA VAL A 462 -19.12 3.39 -20.27
C VAL A 462 -18.56 1.99 -20.13
N THR A 463 -18.25 1.55 -18.91
CA THR A 463 -17.85 0.17 -18.63
C THR A 463 -19.06 -0.74 -18.41
N ASP A 464 -18.97 -1.95 -18.93
CA ASP A 464 -19.97 -3.00 -18.74
C ASP A 464 -19.27 -4.29 -18.27
N PRO A 465 -19.07 -4.46 -16.94
CA PRO A 465 -18.52 -5.67 -16.36
C PRO A 465 -19.51 -6.84 -16.29
N GLN A 466 -20.73 -6.71 -16.83
CA GLN A 466 -21.80 -7.71 -16.78
C GLN A 466 -22.23 -8.13 -15.36
N PHE A 467 -22.26 -7.17 -14.43
CA PHE A 467 -22.55 -7.40 -13.00
C PHE A 467 -24.04 -7.70 -12.69
N THR A 468 -24.85 -7.96 -13.71
CA THR A 468 -26.27 -8.25 -13.54
C THR A 468 -26.51 -9.69 -13.05
N PRO A 469 -27.63 -9.99 -12.37
CA PRO A 469 -27.88 -11.31 -11.79
C PRO A 469 -28.26 -12.38 -12.84
N GLU A 470 -28.63 -11.99 -14.06
CA GLU A 470 -29.05 -12.93 -15.10
C GLU A 470 -27.89 -13.83 -15.54
N ALA A 471 -28.14 -15.13 -15.58
CA ALA A 471 -27.15 -16.12 -16.03
C ALA A 471 -26.82 -15.98 -17.52
N GLN A 472 -27.83 -15.63 -18.34
CA GLN A 472 -27.64 -15.35 -19.76
C GLN A 472 -27.39 -13.85 -19.95
N LYS A 473 -26.24 -13.53 -20.54
CA LYS A 473 -25.84 -12.16 -20.87
C LYS A 473 -26.27 -11.80 -22.29
N ASN A 474 -26.56 -10.52 -22.49
CA ASN A 474 -26.94 -9.96 -23.79
C ASN A 474 -25.71 -9.74 -24.67
N GLN A 475 -24.62 -9.24 -24.07
CA GLN A 475 -23.35 -8.97 -24.74
C GLN A 475 -22.41 -10.18 -24.65
N PRO A 476 -21.45 -10.33 -25.59
CA PRO A 476 -20.57 -11.50 -25.66
C PRO A 476 -19.60 -11.63 -24.48
N GLY A 477 -19.47 -10.59 -23.66
CA GLY A 477 -18.66 -10.56 -22.46
C GLY A 477 -18.51 -9.14 -21.94
N LYS A 478 -17.59 -8.96 -21.00
CA LYS A 478 -17.30 -7.67 -20.36
C LYS A 478 -16.60 -6.73 -21.32
N GLN A 479 -17.13 -5.52 -21.49
CA GLN A 479 -16.74 -4.60 -22.55
C GLN A 479 -16.67 -3.15 -22.05
N VAL A 480 -16.13 -2.28 -22.89
CA VAL A 480 -16.26 -0.83 -22.73
C VAL A 480 -16.83 -0.24 -24.01
N TYR A 481 -17.84 0.60 -23.86
CA TYR A 481 -18.54 1.26 -24.96
C TYR A 481 -18.11 2.72 -25.09
N TYR A 482 -18.19 3.24 -26.31
CA TYR A 482 -18.18 4.68 -26.57
C TYR A 482 -19.52 5.09 -27.18
N VAL A 483 -20.15 6.08 -26.56
CA VAL A 483 -21.39 6.70 -26.99
C VAL A 483 -21.06 8.10 -27.50
N PRO A 484 -21.05 8.34 -28.82
CA PRO A 484 -20.78 9.67 -29.35
C PRO A 484 -21.93 10.63 -29.07
N ALA A 485 -21.66 11.94 -29.03
CA ALA A 485 -22.71 12.96 -28.93
C ALA A 485 -23.77 12.87 -30.05
N GLN A 486 -23.35 12.36 -31.22
CA GLN A 486 -24.21 12.06 -32.36
C GLN A 486 -23.75 10.76 -33.02
N GLY A 487 -24.70 9.90 -33.38
CA GLY A 487 -24.43 8.60 -34.00
C GLY A 487 -24.71 7.43 -33.05
N ASN A 488 -24.26 6.24 -33.45
CA ASN A 488 -24.55 5.01 -32.72
C ASN A 488 -23.44 4.66 -31.71
N PRO A 489 -23.80 4.16 -30.52
CA PRO A 489 -22.87 3.51 -29.59
C PRO A 489 -22.06 2.39 -30.26
N ARG A 490 -20.83 2.17 -29.80
CA ARG A 490 -19.95 1.08 -30.29
C ARG A 490 -19.06 0.52 -29.19
N VAL A 491 -18.62 -0.72 -29.37
CA VAL A 491 -17.59 -1.34 -28.52
C VAL A 491 -16.22 -0.74 -28.85
N VAL A 492 -15.49 -0.27 -27.82
CA VAL A 492 -14.11 0.24 -27.95
C VAL A 492 -13.08 -0.62 -27.21
N ILE A 493 -13.53 -1.43 -26.24
CA ILE A 493 -12.72 -2.50 -25.63
C ILE A 493 -13.52 -3.79 -25.69
N GLN A 494 -12.90 -4.83 -26.26
CA GLN A 494 -13.55 -6.09 -26.60
C GLN A 494 -13.69 -7.04 -25.41
N ALA A 495 -14.61 -8.00 -25.54
CA ALA A 495 -14.80 -9.05 -24.57
C ALA A 495 -13.51 -9.87 -24.38
N GLY A 496 -13.16 -10.14 -23.11
CA GLY A 496 -11.96 -10.91 -22.75
C GLY A 496 -10.68 -10.09 -22.60
N GLU A 497 -10.70 -8.79 -22.91
CA GLU A 497 -9.54 -7.89 -22.69
C GLU A 497 -9.28 -7.58 -21.21
N TYR A 498 -10.34 -7.59 -20.39
CA TYR A 498 -10.30 -7.32 -18.96
C TYR A 498 -11.16 -8.33 -18.18
N ALA A 499 -10.75 -8.57 -16.94
CA ALA A 499 -11.46 -9.43 -16.01
C ALA A 499 -12.76 -8.80 -15.54
N MET A 500 -12.75 -7.49 -15.29
CA MET A 500 -13.88 -6.64 -14.95
C MET A 500 -13.41 -5.19 -15.15
N PRO A 501 -13.63 -4.59 -16.34
CA PRO A 501 -13.34 -3.18 -16.54
C PRO A 501 -14.22 -2.37 -15.59
N ASN A 502 -13.62 -1.43 -14.87
CA ASN A 502 -14.33 -0.70 -13.82
C ASN A 502 -14.13 0.81 -13.94
N GLY A 503 -13.31 1.44 -13.09
CA GLY A 503 -13.04 2.86 -13.17
C GLY A 503 -12.47 3.27 -14.51
N VAL A 504 -13.02 4.34 -15.08
CA VAL A 504 -12.58 4.93 -16.34
C VAL A 504 -12.42 6.43 -16.23
N GLU A 505 -11.37 6.96 -16.86
CA GLU A 505 -11.08 8.40 -16.85
C GLU A 505 -10.46 8.86 -18.16
N VAL A 506 -10.52 10.18 -18.42
CA VAL A 506 -9.88 10.82 -19.58
C VAL A 506 -8.87 11.86 -19.12
N SER A 507 -7.69 11.93 -19.77
CA SER A 507 -6.69 12.94 -19.45
C SER A 507 -7.18 14.37 -19.75
N PRO A 508 -6.67 15.41 -19.06
CA PRO A 508 -7.12 16.79 -19.29
C PRO A 508 -6.93 17.29 -20.72
N ASP A 509 -5.97 16.73 -21.47
CA ASP A 509 -5.74 17.06 -22.87
C ASP A 509 -6.64 16.28 -23.86
N GLY A 510 -7.51 15.39 -23.35
CA GLY A 510 -8.46 14.59 -24.12
C GLY A 510 -7.82 13.49 -24.97
N LYS A 511 -6.53 13.18 -24.77
CA LYS A 511 -5.78 12.26 -25.64
C LYS A 511 -5.60 10.86 -25.06
N THR A 512 -5.74 10.69 -23.76
CA THR A 512 -5.51 9.41 -23.09
C THR A 512 -6.78 8.97 -22.38
N PHE A 513 -7.19 7.73 -22.62
CA PHE A 513 -8.23 7.05 -21.88
C PHE A 513 -7.58 6.10 -20.89
N TYR A 514 -8.04 6.12 -19.64
CA TYR A 514 -7.59 5.24 -18.58
C TYR A 514 -8.70 4.27 -18.19
N VAL A 515 -8.33 3.03 -17.93
CA VAL A 515 -9.23 2.01 -17.39
C VAL A 515 -8.48 1.15 -16.40
N ASN A 516 -9.08 0.88 -15.25
CA ASN A 516 -8.58 -0.14 -14.35
C ASN A 516 -9.41 -1.42 -14.46
N ASN A 517 -8.84 -2.49 -13.90
CA ASN A 517 -9.41 -3.82 -13.95
C ASN A 517 -9.58 -4.32 -12.51
N THR A 518 -10.82 -4.50 -12.10
CA THR A 518 -11.15 -5.11 -10.81
C THR A 518 -11.11 -6.64 -10.99
N TRP A 519 -10.84 -7.40 -9.93
CA TRP A 519 -11.02 -8.87 -9.87
C TRP A 519 -10.01 -9.78 -10.61
N PHE A 520 -10.04 -11.03 -10.16
CA PHE A 520 -9.02 -12.08 -10.15
C PHE A 520 -8.47 -12.56 -11.50
N GLN A 521 -7.77 -11.71 -12.26
CA GLN A 521 -6.83 -12.17 -13.29
C GLN A 521 -5.37 -11.94 -12.87
N PRO A 522 -4.58 -13.03 -12.70
CA PRO A 522 -3.16 -12.91 -12.38
C PRO A 522 -2.44 -12.04 -13.42
N GLY A 523 -1.72 -11.01 -12.96
CA GLY A 523 -0.95 -10.13 -13.84
C GLY A 523 -1.67 -8.86 -14.31
N GLU A 524 -2.87 -8.56 -13.77
CA GLU A 524 -3.72 -7.43 -14.17
C GLU A 524 -3.82 -6.29 -13.13
N ASN A 525 -2.89 -6.21 -12.18
CA ASN A 525 -2.87 -5.18 -11.13
C ASN A 525 -2.35 -3.80 -11.62
N PHE A 526 -3.00 -3.26 -12.65
CA PHE A 526 -2.58 -2.06 -13.34
C PHE A 526 -3.74 -1.12 -13.64
N VAL A 527 -3.41 0.18 -13.70
CA VAL A 527 -4.16 1.11 -14.55
C VAL A 527 -3.61 0.97 -15.95
N TRP A 528 -4.50 0.80 -16.92
CA TRP A 528 -4.18 0.74 -18.33
C TRP A 528 -4.49 2.06 -19.01
N ALA A 529 -3.72 2.40 -20.04
CA ALA A 529 -3.92 3.59 -20.86
C ALA A 529 -4.05 3.24 -22.34
N TYR A 530 -4.85 4.04 -23.04
CA TYR A 530 -5.06 4.01 -24.48
C TYR A 530 -4.99 5.42 -25.05
N ASP A 531 -4.56 5.54 -26.30
CA ASP A 531 -4.66 6.77 -27.06
C ASP A 531 -6.08 6.90 -27.64
N ILE A 532 -6.70 8.06 -27.45
CA ILE A 532 -8.04 8.39 -27.95
C ILE A 532 -7.91 8.91 -29.38
N GLN A 533 -8.59 8.24 -30.32
CA GLN A 533 -8.67 8.66 -31.71
C GLN A 533 -9.78 9.71 -31.92
N SER A 534 -9.77 10.38 -33.07
CA SER A 534 -10.73 11.45 -33.40
C SER A 534 -12.19 11.00 -33.41
N ASP A 535 -12.46 9.71 -33.65
CA ASP A 535 -13.78 9.10 -33.58
C ASP A 535 -14.10 8.48 -32.20
N GLY A 536 -13.21 8.62 -31.21
CA GLY A 536 -13.37 8.04 -29.88
C GLY A 536 -12.96 6.57 -29.76
N SER A 537 -12.50 5.93 -30.85
CA SER A 537 -11.86 4.61 -30.76
C SER A 537 -10.54 4.68 -29.98
N LEU A 538 -10.12 3.53 -29.46
CA LEU A 538 -8.98 3.41 -28.57
C LEU A 538 -7.86 2.58 -29.21
N THR A 539 -6.62 3.07 -29.14
CA THR A 539 -5.43 2.36 -29.66
C THR A 539 -4.29 2.41 -28.65
N GLY A 540 -3.19 1.69 -28.88
CA GLY A 540 -1.97 1.88 -28.09
C GLY A 540 -2.09 1.44 -26.62
N LYS A 541 -2.79 0.31 -26.36
CA LYS A 541 -2.92 -0.32 -25.03
C LYS A 541 -1.55 -0.43 -24.36
N ARG A 542 -1.41 0.15 -23.16
CA ARG A 542 -0.18 0.10 -22.37
C ARG A 542 -0.47 0.09 -20.87
N LYS A 543 0.39 -0.56 -20.09
CA LYS A 543 0.37 -0.45 -18.63
C LYS A 543 0.86 0.95 -18.25
N PHE A 544 0.01 1.71 -17.59
CA PHE A 544 0.31 3.07 -17.16
C PHE A 544 0.94 3.09 -15.77
N ALA A 545 0.24 2.50 -14.80
CA ALA A 545 0.67 2.46 -13.41
C ALA A 545 0.44 1.07 -12.81
N SER A 546 1.36 0.60 -11.98
CA SER A 546 1.21 -0.61 -11.18
C SER A 546 0.78 -0.22 -9.78
N LEU A 547 -0.27 -0.88 -9.27
CA LEU A 547 -0.89 -0.52 -7.99
C LEU A 547 -0.20 -1.23 -6.83
N ASN A 548 0.02 -0.54 -5.72
CA ASN A 548 0.53 -1.18 -4.51
C ASN A 548 -0.55 -2.08 -3.88
N LEU A 549 -0.14 -3.28 -3.47
CA LEU A 549 -0.98 -4.27 -2.81
C LEU A 549 -0.77 -4.22 -1.29
N THR A 550 -1.82 -4.54 -0.51
CA THR A 550 -1.75 -4.65 0.95
C THR A 550 -1.11 -5.98 1.37
N ALA A 551 -0.70 -6.09 2.65
CA ALA A 551 -0.19 -7.36 3.17
C ALA A 551 -1.27 -8.45 3.13
N GLU A 552 -2.51 -8.07 3.43
CA GLU A 552 -3.69 -8.92 3.45
C GLU A 552 -3.93 -9.56 2.07
N VAL A 553 -3.86 -8.78 0.99
CA VAL A 553 -3.97 -9.30 -0.38
C VAL A 553 -2.86 -10.30 -0.67
N LEU A 554 -1.61 -9.93 -0.41
CA LEU A 554 -0.45 -10.77 -0.72
C LEU A 554 -0.39 -12.05 0.14
N ASN A 555 -1.10 -12.08 1.27
CA ASN A 555 -1.19 -13.23 2.18
C ASN A 555 -2.41 -14.12 1.95
N ASP A 556 -3.34 -13.77 1.05
CA ASP A 556 -4.55 -14.57 0.85
C ASP A 556 -4.18 -16.03 0.58
N GLU A 557 -4.79 -16.99 1.28
CA GLU A 557 -4.44 -18.40 1.14
C GLU A 557 -4.72 -18.95 -0.27
N ARG A 558 -5.58 -18.27 -1.03
CA ARG A 558 -5.95 -18.62 -2.41
C ARG A 558 -5.01 -17.88 -3.37
N PRO A 559 -4.13 -18.56 -4.13
CA PRO A 559 -3.17 -17.90 -5.01
C PRO A 559 -3.80 -16.94 -6.03
N GLY A 560 -5.01 -17.24 -6.51
CA GLY A 560 -5.79 -16.40 -7.41
C GLY A 560 -6.25 -15.05 -6.83
N PHE A 561 -6.01 -14.79 -5.55
CA PHE A 561 -6.43 -13.56 -4.87
C PHE A 561 -5.23 -12.67 -4.50
N ARG A 562 -3.99 -13.13 -4.72
CA ARG A 562 -2.75 -12.46 -4.27
C ARG A 562 -2.26 -11.29 -5.14
N PHE A 563 -3.11 -10.76 -6.02
CA PHE A 563 -2.72 -9.73 -6.98
C PHE A 563 -3.83 -8.70 -7.22
N ASP A 564 -4.92 -8.75 -6.46
CA ASP A 564 -6.07 -7.86 -6.67
C ASP A 564 -6.00 -6.66 -5.72
N SER A 565 -5.68 -5.48 -6.26
CA SER A 565 -5.77 -4.22 -5.51
C SER A 565 -7.20 -3.81 -5.18
N ARG A 566 -8.18 -4.45 -5.82
CA ARG A 566 -9.57 -3.98 -5.95
C ARG A 566 -9.59 -2.53 -6.43
N ALA A 567 -8.89 -2.27 -7.52
CA ALA A 567 -8.99 -0.99 -8.20
C ALA A 567 -10.43 -0.82 -8.70
N ASP A 568 -11.02 0.34 -8.41
CA ASP A 568 -12.44 0.58 -8.67
C ASP A 568 -12.63 2.01 -9.20
N GLY A 569 -13.37 2.91 -8.56
CA GLY A 569 -13.52 4.27 -9.08
C GLY A 569 -12.20 5.08 -9.18
N MET A 570 -12.14 6.00 -10.13
CA MET A 570 -11.00 6.89 -10.35
C MET A 570 -11.41 8.36 -10.44
N ALA A 571 -10.43 9.25 -10.33
CA ALA A 571 -10.57 10.68 -10.61
C ALA A 571 -9.27 11.24 -11.22
N VAL A 572 -9.34 12.41 -11.84
CA VAL A 572 -8.19 13.10 -12.42
C VAL A 572 -8.11 14.55 -11.91
N ASP A 573 -6.90 15.05 -11.64
CA ASP A 573 -6.67 16.48 -11.35
C ASP A 573 -6.31 17.29 -12.62
N THR A 574 -6.33 18.61 -12.51
CA THR A 574 -6.01 19.54 -13.61
C THR A 574 -4.56 19.44 -14.12
N ASP A 575 -3.64 18.87 -13.36
CA ASP A 575 -2.26 18.61 -13.78
C ASP A 575 -2.13 17.25 -14.51
N GLY A 576 -3.20 16.47 -14.58
CA GLY A 576 -3.26 15.15 -15.19
C GLY A 576 -2.76 14.01 -14.29
N ARG A 577 -2.79 14.19 -12.96
CA ARG A 577 -2.58 13.10 -12.00
C ARG A 577 -3.85 12.26 -11.90
N ILE A 578 -3.68 10.95 -11.75
CA ILE A 578 -4.78 10.00 -11.59
C ILE A 578 -4.86 9.54 -10.14
N TYR A 579 -6.09 9.48 -9.63
CA TYR A 579 -6.47 9.04 -8.30
C TYR A 579 -7.23 7.72 -8.47
N VAL A 580 -6.75 6.66 -7.82
CA VAL A 580 -7.30 5.32 -7.98
C VAL A 580 -7.69 4.77 -6.62
N CYS A 581 -8.99 4.53 -6.42
CA CYS A 581 -9.49 3.86 -5.23
C CYS A 581 -9.06 2.39 -5.21
N THR A 582 -8.44 1.96 -4.10
CA THR A 582 -7.93 0.59 -3.89
C THR A 582 -8.04 0.20 -2.42
N LEU A 583 -7.82 -1.08 -2.09
CA LEU A 583 -7.72 -1.55 -0.70
C LEU A 583 -6.67 -0.80 0.14
N SER A 584 -5.66 -0.18 -0.48
CA SER A 584 -4.63 0.60 0.20
C SER A 584 -5.08 2.03 0.56
N GLY A 585 -6.21 2.49 0.02
CA GLY A 585 -6.62 3.90 -0.03
C GLY A 585 -6.63 4.43 -1.47
N VAL A 586 -6.65 5.75 -1.64
CA VAL A 586 -6.59 6.39 -2.97
C VAL A 586 -5.13 6.55 -3.38
N GLN A 587 -4.67 5.74 -4.34
CA GLN A 587 -3.31 5.81 -4.88
C GLN A 587 -3.24 6.87 -5.97
N VAL A 588 -2.25 7.76 -5.88
CA VAL A 588 -2.07 8.90 -6.79
C VAL A 588 -0.86 8.66 -7.68
N PHE A 589 -1.02 8.86 -8.98
CA PHE A 589 0.03 8.75 -9.98
C PHE A 589 0.11 10.01 -10.82
N ASP A 590 1.31 10.47 -11.16
CA ASP A 590 1.46 11.58 -12.09
C ASP A 590 1.10 11.17 -13.52
N ARG A 591 1.02 12.14 -14.44
CA ARG A 591 0.72 11.92 -15.87
C ARG A 591 1.66 10.95 -16.60
N THR A 592 2.77 10.55 -15.98
CA THR A 592 3.74 9.57 -16.52
C THR A 592 3.64 8.20 -15.86
N GLY A 593 2.70 8.01 -14.92
CA GLY A 593 2.49 6.78 -14.17
C GLY A 593 3.42 6.62 -12.97
N VAL A 594 4.14 7.68 -12.56
CA VAL A 594 4.99 7.64 -11.36
C VAL A 594 4.13 7.82 -10.12
N TYR A 595 4.36 6.96 -9.11
CA TYR A 595 3.66 7.02 -7.84
C TYR A 595 3.96 8.32 -7.07
N VAL A 596 2.90 9.08 -6.79
CA VAL A 596 2.93 10.35 -6.05
C VAL A 596 2.69 10.10 -4.55
N GLY A 597 1.79 9.19 -4.22
CA GLY A 597 1.48 8.83 -2.84
C GLY A 597 0.16 8.08 -2.70
N THR A 598 -0.24 7.81 -1.46
CA THR A 598 -1.52 7.21 -1.11
C THR A 598 -2.21 8.05 -0.05
N ILE A 599 -3.43 8.47 -0.36
CA ILE A 599 -4.35 9.07 0.61
C ILE A 599 -5.01 7.91 1.35
N TRP A 600 -4.60 7.68 2.59
CA TRP A 600 -5.17 6.63 3.42
C TRP A 600 -6.56 7.04 3.94
N CYS A 601 -7.55 6.17 3.71
CA CYS A 601 -8.88 6.29 4.30
C CYS A 601 -9.05 5.20 5.39
N PRO A 602 -9.67 5.49 6.54
CA PRO A 602 -9.97 4.48 7.58
C PRO A 602 -10.97 3.39 7.19
N GLN A 603 -11.33 3.30 5.90
CA GLN A 603 -12.09 2.23 5.26
C GLN A 603 -11.59 2.06 3.82
N TYR A 604 -12.02 1.00 3.12
CA TYR A 604 -11.81 0.87 1.67
C TYR A 604 -12.60 1.96 0.93
N PRO A 605 -11.95 2.96 0.29
CA PRO A 605 -12.66 3.85 -0.63
C PRO A 605 -12.93 3.05 -1.91
N VAL A 606 -14.19 2.98 -2.32
CA VAL A 606 -14.61 2.30 -3.54
C VAL A 606 -14.48 3.26 -4.72
N SER A 607 -14.89 4.51 -4.57
CA SER A 607 -14.86 5.48 -5.65
C SER A 607 -14.66 6.91 -5.13
N CYS A 608 -14.23 7.84 -5.99
CA CYS A 608 -13.88 9.19 -5.57
C CYS A 608 -14.18 10.25 -6.64
N THR A 609 -14.35 11.49 -6.21
CA THR A 609 -14.50 12.64 -7.10
C THR A 609 -13.98 13.91 -6.44
N PHE A 610 -13.48 14.83 -7.26
CA PHE A 610 -13.29 16.20 -6.82
C PHE A 610 -14.61 16.96 -6.76
N GLY A 611 -14.69 17.93 -5.86
CA GLY A 611 -15.83 18.80 -5.64
C GLY A 611 -15.49 19.98 -4.74
N GLY A 612 -16.52 20.58 -4.14
CA GLY A 612 -16.44 21.86 -3.43
C GLY A 612 -16.44 23.05 -4.40
N ASP A 613 -16.65 24.24 -3.86
CA ASP A 613 -16.80 25.48 -4.65
C ASP A 613 -15.59 25.77 -5.55
N LEU A 614 -14.40 25.38 -5.11
CA LEU A 614 -13.15 25.55 -5.85
C LEU A 614 -12.71 24.27 -6.59
N GLY A 615 -13.42 23.15 -6.43
CA GLY A 615 -13.02 21.86 -6.98
C GLY A 615 -11.79 21.24 -6.30
N ASP A 616 -11.40 21.71 -5.11
CA ASP A 616 -10.18 21.34 -4.40
C ASP A 616 -10.41 20.37 -3.22
N VAL A 617 -11.61 19.83 -3.09
CA VAL A 617 -11.96 18.78 -2.12
C VAL A 617 -12.12 17.44 -2.83
N LEU A 618 -11.36 16.43 -2.42
CA LEU A 618 -11.56 15.06 -2.89
C LEU A 618 -12.54 14.35 -1.96
N TYR A 619 -13.71 13.99 -2.49
CA TYR A 619 -14.70 13.15 -1.85
C TYR A 619 -14.41 11.68 -2.15
N MET A 620 -14.56 10.82 -1.15
CA MET A 620 -14.37 9.38 -1.23
C MET A 620 -15.61 8.69 -0.66
N VAL A 621 -16.19 7.78 -1.42
CA VAL A 621 -17.29 6.93 -0.96
C VAL A 621 -16.86 5.48 -0.99
N GLY A 622 -17.39 4.68 -0.09
CA GLY A 622 -17.09 3.25 -0.06
C GLY A 622 -17.69 2.58 1.15
N GLU A 623 -18.02 1.29 1.01
CA GLU A 623 -18.64 0.51 2.08
C GLU A 623 -19.83 1.30 2.69
N SER A 624 -19.75 1.63 3.97
CA SER A 624 -20.84 2.22 4.73
C SER A 624 -20.70 3.70 5.02
N SER A 625 -19.74 4.42 4.42
CA SER A 625 -19.53 5.85 4.72
C SER A 625 -18.95 6.69 3.58
N ALA A 626 -19.15 8.01 3.69
CA ALA A 626 -18.60 9.04 2.82
C ALA A 626 -17.59 9.91 3.58
N TRP A 627 -16.51 10.27 2.90
CA TRP A 627 -15.37 11.00 3.45
C TRP A 627 -14.96 12.12 2.50
N SER A 628 -14.22 13.09 3.03
CA SER A 628 -13.55 14.11 2.22
C SER A 628 -12.12 14.36 2.71
N ILE A 629 -11.29 14.91 1.83
CA ILE A 629 -9.99 15.47 2.19
C ILE A 629 -9.72 16.74 1.37
N GLN A 630 -9.23 17.78 2.04
CA GLN A 630 -8.78 18.99 1.37
C GLN A 630 -7.50 18.70 0.57
N THR A 631 -7.48 19.13 -0.68
CA THR A 631 -6.32 19.02 -1.56
C THR A 631 -5.74 20.40 -1.90
N ARG A 632 -4.54 20.42 -2.48
CA ARG A 632 -3.85 21.61 -2.99
C ARG A 632 -4.05 21.83 -4.49
N VAL A 633 -4.74 20.89 -5.13
CA VAL A 633 -4.99 20.86 -6.57
C VAL A 633 -6.48 20.92 -6.81
N THR A 634 -6.90 21.19 -8.04
CA THR A 634 -8.31 21.12 -8.41
C THR A 634 -8.57 19.93 -9.33
N GLY A 635 -9.73 19.32 -9.19
CA GLY A 635 -10.18 18.25 -10.07
C GLY A 635 -10.35 18.69 -11.52
N PHE A 636 -10.07 17.76 -12.42
CA PHE A 636 -10.48 17.84 -13.81
C PHE A 636 -11.77 17.04 -14.00
N ARG A 637 -12.75 17.64 -14.67
CA ARG A 637 -13.96 16.95 -15.12
C ARG A 637 -14.47 17.53 -16.43
N VAL A 638 -15.13 16.66 -17.20
CA VAL A 638 -15.90 17.03 -18.38
C VAL A 638 -17.35 16.62 -18.15
N PRO A 639 -18.33 17.51 -18.41
CA PRO A 639 -18.18 18.92 -18.76
C PRO A 639 -17.59 19.73 -17.61
N SER A 640 -16.79 20.74 -17.94
CA SER A 640 -16.28 21.70 -16.95
C SER A 640 -17.34 22.77 -16.65
N GLY A 641 -17.32 23.34 -15.43
CA GLY A 641 -18.15 24.50 -15.09
C GLY A 641 -19.61 24.19 -14.77
N LEU A 642 -19.90 22.98 -14.29
CA LEU A 642 -21.22 22.56 -13.83
C LEU A 642 -21.48 22.84 -12.33
N ASN A 643 -20.55 23.55 -11.67
CA ASN A 643 -20.57 23.86 -10.24
C ASN A 643 -20.79 25.34 -9.99
#